data_AF-A0A1J1HKC4-F1
#
_entry.id   AF-A0A1J1HKC4-F1
#
_cell.length_a   1.000
_cell.length_b   1.000
_cell.length_c   1.000
_cell.angle_alpha   90.00
_cell.angle_beta   90.00
_cell.angle_gamma   90.00
#
_symmetry.space_group_name_H-M   'P 1'
#
loop_
_entity.id
_entity.type
_entity.pdbx_description
1 polymer ?
#
loop_
_entity_poly.entity_id
_entity_poly.type
_entity_poly.pdbx_seq_one_letter_code
_entity_poly.pdbx_strand_id
1 'polypeptide(L)'
;MYLLIFSICSAFIISALFLYRYGNIPRQHPLVTVSVLVAWSFSFLIVFTIPLDITATVYRQCLKENNVTESNSTSEFCQKPWGMVSEEVFPNLWRIIYWSSQFLTWLIMPLMQSYLKAGDFNMQGKFKSALIDNAIYYGTYLFICGFLLIYIALKPGVTLDWQKLKAIASSASNTWGLFLLVLLLGYALVEVPRSLYNNSKPGYTLQQAYFKLSKLSSDKAEAEETAEDVLESLQSLNIIIPSHHQSRSYVDEILKKVPTELMEKAKRSVRAGDGGSGIPSEKALIRLHRQVIKSLQVLQRTEALWNVQVEKILYLEDVEMNYLSSPPFRHELSRPSTCNPMLQWYWECVVKSPFLKILAGATALMSVMVVWSEVTFFSAHPVLSIFANILNVAKHNYDFVTIEIFSMATLCYLCYCAYSTIFRIKFLNLYYLAPHHQTNEHSLIFSGMLLCRLTPPMCLNFLGLMHMDSHIIKVRLMETFYTQIMGHMDVLGIIANGFNIYFPMVMLAVCAATWFSLGSRILNALGFQQFMANDEISSELVQEGRDLMVREKRKRQRNESALSRRRDLASRDSNTNTAATNFRGLLREGGSGIGYNTNGNSDELSPDYSRSLSQEINARFGLSTDETLSPKRKNRMQKWFILTLFVAVIAQQSSAATCRFFFDQFFGYTCELNGVEVTTENENLVINTDNHVEGQNDTTVMGFRVGDAILRFFPNGILQQFPNMYYLILVNSGLTALTPGAFNGGVNLGVVTISQSEITTIPAGVFDPLVNLGVLDLSNNRITEIHEDAFMNNENLLDLEINDNMIERIPGTLFRSQRRLENLGLYNNRISVIEDGAFSQLESLVIFYLRDNRLTELRTEMFGEELPTLVFFNLNNNLLTSVPRLPTRAPSLKYIYLIGNYIEEINVGDFTFAYSNITNIELSDNLLSVLSGEPFEVLESLDTLRIERNRINSIDNELFDRVPSLYTFYMDGNSCASVRFNNIRSIDQDQIIQDSLDHCFYNFFEPQVTAVCNFVEDESFGYTCEVSDLTFFTFRDKFAFSGTHMPGRSDADVTGIRVLSGSMVRVPPSIFRTFPALTSASLQNLDISVVERNTFIECGRLSFLDMSSNRVQRLVQRSFENCYYLEELILDNNRIAEVQPCGIFLLNIYQTRRISMLNNVCVNTVLYNYYDSWLIDDLDLFVNPYFNRCYSLFFMFLDQQQTN
;
A
#
# COMPACT_ATOMS: atom_id res chain seq x y z
N MET A 1 44.52 -24.63 -21.77
CA MET A 1 43.45 -25.55 -21.26
C MET A 1 43.10 -25.32 -19.80
N TYR A 2 43.97 -25.59 -18.81
CA TYR A 2 43.64 -25.46 -17.38
C TYR A 2 43.06 -24.09 -16.99
N LEU A 3 43.59 -23.00 -17.55
CA LEU A 3 43.11 -21.64 -17.31
C LEU A 3 41.64 -21.45 -17.75
N LEU A 4 41.25 -21.99 -18.91
CA LEU A 4 39.86 -21.96 -19.40
C LEU A 4 38.91 -22.76 -18.50
N ILE A 5 39.35 -23.92 -18.00
CA ILE A 5 38.57 -24.73 -17.04
C ILE A 5 38.37 -23.94 -15.74
N PHE A 6 39.44 -23.34 -15.21
CA PHE A 6 39.39 -22.47 -14.04
C PHE A 6 38.43 -21.28 -14.23
N SER A 7 38.43 -20.65 -15.41
CA SER A 7 37.49 -19.57 -15.77
C SER A 7 36.04 -20.03 -15.75
N ILE A 8 35.73 -21.19 -16.34
CA ILE A 8 34.37 -21.77 -16.38
C ILE A 8 33.90 -22.11 -14.96
N CYS A 9 34.74 -22.78 -14.16
CA CYS A 9 34.43 -23.08 -12.77
C CYS A 9 34.22 -21.81 -11.94
N SER A 10 35.06 -20.78 -12.13
CA SER A 10 34.94 -19.50 -11.41
C SER A 10 33.63 -18.78 -11.74
N ALA A 11 33.27 -18.68 -13.02
CA ALA A 11 32.00 -18.07 -13.45
C ALA A 11 30.77 -18.83 -12.90
N PHE A 12 30.82 -20.16 -12.87
CA PHE A 12 29.78 -20.99 -12.28
C PHE A 12 29.67 -20.78 -10.76
N ILE A 13 30.80 -20.78 -10.03
CA ILE A 13 30.82 -20.56 -8.57
C ILE A 13 30.27 -19.17 -8.22
N ILE A 14 30.68 -18.13 -8.95
CA ILE A 14 30.13 -16.76 -8.78
C ILE A 14 28.61 -16.78 -8.99
N SER A 15 28.13 -17.41 -10.06
CA SER A 15 26.70 -17.51 -10.36
C SER A 15 25.93 -18.24 -9.26
N ALA A 16 26.47 -19.36 -8.77
CA ALA A 16 25.87 -20.14 -7.70
C ALA A 16 25.83 -19.38 -6.36
N LEU A 17 26.90 -18.65 -6.01
CA LEU A 17 26.95 -17.82 -4.80
C LEU A 17 25.96 -16.65 -4.86
N PHE A 18 25.83 -15.99 -6.02
CA PHE A 18 24.81 -14.96 -6.21
C PHE A 18 23.40 -15.58 -6.16
N LEU A 19 23.17 -16.72 -6.80
CA LEU A 19 21.84 -17.35 -6.83
C LEU A 19 21.43 -17.87 -5.45
N TYR A 20 22.38 -18.36 -4.67
CA TYR A 20 22.18 -18.66 -3.25
C TYR A 20 21.84 -17.38 -2.47
N ARG A 21 22.60 -16.29 -2.61
CA ARG A 21 22.38 -15.04 -1.86
C ARG A 21 20.98 -14.42 -2.08
N TYR A 22 20.47 -14.44 -3.31
CA TYR A 22 19.23 -13.77 -3.70
C TYR A 22 18.03 -14.72 -3.79
N GLY A 23 18.22 -15.91 -4.36
CA GLY A 23 17.17 -16.90 -4.59
C GLY A 23 16.93 -17.85 -3.42
N ASN A 24 15.79 -18.52 -3.44
CA ASN A 24 15.38 -19.51 -2.45
C ASN A 24 15.28 -20.90 -3.11
N ILE A 25 16.44 -21.49 -3.40
CA ILE A 25 16.59 -22.75 -4.16
C ILE A 25 15.58 -23.85 -3.78
N PRO A 26 15.33 -24.19 -2.49
CA PRO A 26 14.40 -25.26 -2.14
C PRO A 26 12.91 -24.93 -2.33
N ARG A 27 12.55 -23.68 -2.62
CA ARG A 27 11.16 -23.26 -2.91
C ARG A 27 10.89 -22.94 -4.37
N GLN A 28 11.94 -22.65 -5.12
CA GLN A 28 11.82 -22.19 -6.50
C GLN A 28 11.62 -23.36 -7.44
N HIS A 29 10.77 -23.16 -8.45
CA HIS A 29 10.53 -24.12 -9.51
C HIS A 29 11.87 -24.49 -10.18
N PRO A 30 12.29 -25.77 -10.20
CA PRO A 30 13.66 -26.15 -10.58
C PRO A 30 14.10 -25.61 -11.95
N LEU A 31 13.19 -25.54 -12.92
CA LEU A 31 13.47 -24.99 -14.25
C LEU A 31 13.83 -23.50 -14.22
N VAL A 32 13.30 -22.72 -13.28
CA VAL A 32 13.66 -21.30 -13.07
C VAL A 32 15.08 -21.22 -12.52
N THR A 33 15.36 -21.96 -11.45
CA THR A 33 16.67 -22.00 -10.79
C THR A 33 17.78 -22.40 -11.77
N VAL A 34 17.58 -23.47 -12.55
CA VAL A 34 18.53 -23.93 -13.57
C VAL A 34 18.69 -22.91 -14.70
N SER A 35 17.59 -22.33 -15.20
CA SER A 35 17.66 -21.31 -16.27
C SER A 35 18.45 -20.08 -15.82
N VAL A 36 18.17 -19.55 -14.64
CA VAL A 36 18.86 -18.36 -14.12
C VAL A 36 20.34 -18.65 -13.82
N LEU A 37 20.67 -19.83 -13.29
CA LEU A 37 22.05 -20.25 -13.07
C LEU A 37 22.86 -20.29 -14.37
N VAL A 38 22.28 -20.84 -15.44
CA VAL A 38 22.90 -20.88 -16.78
C VAL A 38 23.05 -19.48 -17.37
N ALA A 39 22.01 -18.64 -17.27
CA ALA A 39 22.04 -17.25 -17.73
C ALA A 39 23.19 -16.46 -17.12
N TRP A 40 23.31 -16.53 -15.78
CA TRP A 40 24.34 -15.81 -15.03
C TRP A 40 25.72 -16.40 -15.30
N SER A 41 25.85 -17.72 -15.44
CA SER A 41 27.12 -18.38 -15.74
C SER A 41 27.71 -17.90 -17.06
N PHE A 42 26.91 -17.83 -18.13
CA PHE A 42 27.35 -17.29 -19.41
C PHE A 42 27.69 -15.79 -19.35
N SER A 43 26.91 -15.02 -18.60
CA SER A 43 27.09 -13.56 -18.47
C SER A 43 28.32 -13.17 -17.65
N PHE A 44 28.74 -13.99 -16.67
CA PHE A 44 30.00 -13.78 -15.95
C PHE A 44 31.21 -14.41 -16.66
N LEU A 45 31.02 -15.45 -17.48
CA LEU A 45 32.10 -16.13 -18.19
C LEU A 45 32.82 -15.23 -19.20
N ILE A 46 32.12 -14.27 -19.83
CA ILE A 46 32.73 -13.37 -20.83
C ILE A 46 33.91 -12.55 -20.27
N VAL A 47 33.89 -12.23 -18.98
CA VAL A 47 34.97 -11.49 -18.28
C VAL A 47 36.31 -12.22 -18.38
N PHE A 48 36.27 -13.55 -18.52
CA PHE A 48 37.46 -14.40 -18.65
C PHE A 48 37.70 -14.88 -20.08
N THR A 49 36.65 -15.22 -20.86
CA THR A 49 36.84 -15.83 -22.19
C THR A 49 37.23 -14.82 -23.28
N ILE A 50 36.79 -13.55 -23.19
CA ILE A 50 37.18 -12.53 -24.17
C ILE A 50 38.68 -12.18 -24.09
N PRO A 51 39.30 -11.93 -22.91
CA PRO A 51 40.75 -11.74 -22.80
C PRO A 51 41.58 -12.90 -23.40
N LEU A 52 41.11 -14.14 -23.23
CA LEU A 52 41.75 -15.33 -23.78
C LEU A 52 41.60 -15.43 -25.32
N ASP A 53 40.45 -15.02 -25.88
CA ASP A 53 40.23 -14.96 -27.33
C ASP A 53 41.08 -13.83 -27.98
N ILE A 54 41.23 -12.68 -27.30
CA ILE A 54 42.10 -11.57 -27.75
C ILE A 54 43.56 -12.02 -27.80
N THR A 55 44.10 -12.60 -26.73
CA THR A 55 45.51 -13.05 -26.70
C THR A 55 45.80 -14.16 -27.72
N ALA A 56 44.87 -15.11 -27.89
CA ALA A 56 44.94 -16.13 -28.95
C ALA A 56 44.87 -15.52 -30.37
N THR A 57 44.13 -14.43 -30.56
CA THR A 57 44.01 -13.73 -31.84
C THR A 57 45.24 -12.88 -32.15
N VAL A 58 45.81 -12.18 -31.17
CA VAL A 58 47.09 -11.44 -31.30
C VAL A 58 48.24 -12.39 -31.65
N TYR A 59 48.29 -13.58 -31.04
CA TYR A 59 49.28 -14.61 -31.39
C TYR A 59 49.13 -15.07 -32.85
N ARG A 60 47.90 -15.34 -33.32
CA ARG A 60 47.64 -15.71 -34.74
C ARG A 60 47.94 -14.59 -35.72
N GLN A 61 47.70 -13.32 -35.33
CA GLN A 61 48.14 -12.17 -36.11
C GLN A 61 49.67 -12.17 -36.27
N CYS A 62 50.44 -12.39 -35.19
CA CYS A 62 51.91 -12.48 -35.26
C CYS A 62 52.41 -13.58 -36.20
N LEU A 63 51.83 -14.80 -36.11
CA LEU A 63 52.19 -15.91 -37.00
C LEU A 63 51.93 -15.57 -38.47
N LYS A 64 50.80 -14.89 -38.76
CA LYS A 64 50.42 -14.48 -40.11
C LYS A 64 51.26 -13.32 -40.64
N GLU A 65 51.56 -12.32 -39.82
CA GLU A 65 52.43 -11.18 -40.15
C GLU A 65 53.85 -11.66 -40.51
N ASN A 66 54.34 -12.72 -39.84
CA ASN A 66 55.68 -13.29 -40.08
C ASN A 66 55.71 -14.55 -40.99
N ASN A 67 54.59 -14.95 -41.59
CA ASN A 67 54.45 -16.17 -42.43
C ASN A 67 54.97 -17.48 -41.76
N VAL A 68 54.82 -17.61 -40.44
CA VAL A 68 55.27 -18.80 -39.69
C VAL A 68 54.15 -19.84 -39.58
N THR A 69 54.40 -21.06 -40.06
CA THR A 69 53.53 -22.22 -39.83
C THR A 69 53.82 -22.88 -38.48
N GLU A 70 52.79 -23.36 -37.77
CA GLU A 70 52.92 -23.94 -36.41
C GLU A 70 53.92 -25.12 -36.30
N SER A 71 54.31 -25.73 -37.42
CA SER A 71 55.30 -26.81 -37.51
C SER A 71 56.75 -26.39 -37.25
N ASN A 72 57.12 -25.11 -37.39
CA ASN A 72 58.48 -24.62 -37.17
C ASN A 72 58.65 -24.08 -35.74
N SER A 73 58.91 -24.97 -34.80
CA SER A 73 58.83 -24.77 -33.34
C SER A 73 59.91 -23.89 -32.68
N THR A 74 60.60 -23.03 -33.42
CA THR A 74 61.65 -22.12 -32.90
C THR A 74 61.68 -20.76 -33.63
N SER A 75 60.57 -20.01 -33.64
CA SER A 75 60.59 -18.59 -34.00
C SER A 75 60.71 -17.73 -32.73
N GLU A 76 61.84 -17.03 -32.54
CA GLU A 76 62.00 -16.02 -31.47
C GLU A 76 60.96 -14.88 -31.56
N PHE A 77 60.35 -14.70 -32.74
CA PHE A 77 59.48 -13.57 -33.07
C PHE A 77 58.03 -13.65 -32.57
N CYS A 78 57.50 -14.83 -32.20
CA CYS A 78 56.11 -14.98 -31.74
C CYS A 78 56.01 -15.96 -30.57
N GLN A 79 56.05 -15.48 -29.33
CA GLN A 79 55.89 -16.34 -28.14
C GLN A 79 54.43 -16.80 -27.99
N LYS A 80 54.22 -18.07 -27.61
CA LYS A 80 52.88 -18.63 -27.40
C LYS A 80 52.30 -18.22 -26.03
N PRO A 81 51.06 -17.69 -25.95
CA PRO A 81 50.44 -17.30 -24.68
C PRO A 81 50.09 -18.52 -23.81
N TRP A 82 50.21 -18.38 -22.49
CA TRP A 82 49.90 -19.44 -21.50
C TRP A 82 48.45 -19.95 -21.64
N GLY A 83 47.50 -19.05 -21.92
CA GLY A 83 46.07 -19.35 -22.03
C GLY A 83 45.66 -20.20 -23.24
N MET A 84 46.57 -20.46 -24.19
CA MET A 84 46.23 -21.07 -25.49
C MET A 84 45.52 -22.43 -25.38
N VAL A 85 44.62 -22.67 -26.33
CA VAL A 85 43.85 -23.92 -26.53
C VAL A 85 43.85 -24.28 -28.02
N SER A 86 43.36 -25.48 -28.36
CA SER A 86 43.15 -25.88 -29.77
C SER A 86 42.19 -24.92 -30.47
N GLU A 87 42.42 -24.67 -31.77
CA GLU A 87 41.66 -23.71 -32.57
C GLU A 87 40.16 -24.02 -32.64
N GLU A 88 39.75 -25.27 -32.43
CA GLU A 88 38.33 -25.67 -32.42
C GLU A 88 37.58 -25.30 -31.13
N VAL A 89 38.30 -25.03 -30.03
CA VAL A 89 37.70 -24.88 -28.69
C VAL A 89 36.91 -23.58 -28.58
N PHE A 90 37.48 -22.44 -28.96
CA PHE A 90 36.79 -21.15 -28.88
C PHE A 90 35.57 -21.05 -29.81
N PRO A 91 35.62 -21.44 -31.11
CA PRO A 91 34.43 -21.48 -31.97
C PRO A 91 33.27 -22.29 -31.38
N ASN A 92 33.56 -23.48 -30.82
CA ASN A 92 32.53 -24.34 -30.25
C ASN A 92 31.98 -23.77 -28.92
N LEU A 93 32.85 -23.23 -28.07
CA LEU A 93 32.44 -22.56 -26.83
C LEU A 93 31.53 -21.35 -27.12
N TRP A 94 31.91 -20.49 -28.06
CA TRP A 94 31.11 -19.32 -28.43
C TRP A 94 29.78 -19.69 -29.09
N ARG A 95 29.72 -20.77 -29.89
CA ARG A 95 28.45 -21.30 -30.41
C ARG A 95 27.50 -21.70 -29.26
N ILE A 96 28.00 -22.40 -28.24
CA ILE A 96 27.20 -22.79 -27.07
C ILE A 96 26.72 -21.55 -26.32
N ILE A 97 27.65 -20.68 -25.88
CA ILE A 97 27.33 -19.48 -25.10
C ILE A 97 26.30 -18.61 -25.81
N TYR A 98 26.51 -18.32 -27.10
CA TYR A 98 25.63 -17.44 -27.86
C TYR A 98 24.24 -18.04 -28.08
N TRP A 99 24.13 -19.22 -28.70
CA TRP A 99 22.83 -19.78 -29.06
C TRP A 99 22.01 -20.22 -27.85
N SER A 100 22.65 -20.74 -26.79
CA SER A 100 21.93 -21.03 -25.55
C SER A 100 21.43 -19.76 -24.88
N SER A 101 22.20 -18.66 -24.86
CA SER A 101 21.74 -17.38 -24.31
C SER A 101 20.56 -16.80 -25.10
N GLN A 102 20.57 -16.90 -26.44
CA GLN A 102 19.45 -16.47 -27.29
C GLN A 102 18.18 -17.31 -27.03
N PHE A 103 18.31 -18.64 -26.97
CA PHE A 103 17.18 -19.55 -26.71
C PHE A 103 16.55 -19.33 -25.32
N LEU A 104 17.38 -19.14 -24.30
CA LEU A 104 16.96 -18.85 -22.93
C LEU A 104 16.21 -17.51 -22.86
N THR A 105 16.73 -16.49 -23.56
CA THR A 105 16.19 -15.13 -23.61
C THR A 105 14.84 -15.02 -24.29
N TRP A 106 14.67 -15.68 -25.44
CA TRP A 106 13.52 -15.48 -26.31
C TRP A 106 12.45 -16.57 -26.21
N LEU A 107 12.75 -17.72 -25.59
CA LEU A 107 11.77 -18.80 -25.41
C LEU A 107 11.57 -19.19 -23.94
N ILE A 108 12.60 -19.71 -23.26
CA ILE A 108 12.42 -20.34 -21.94
C ILE A 108 11.96 -19.33 -20.88
N MET A 109 12.69 -18.22 -20.74
CA MET A 109 12.42 -17.24 -19.68
C MET A 109 11.08 -16.49 -19.86
N PRO A 110 10.71 -16.01 -21.07
CA PRO A 110 9.37 -15.44 -21.31
C PRO A 110 8.22 -16.43 -21.06
N LEU A 111 8.38 -17.69 -21.48
CA LEU A 111 7.37 -18.73 -21.26
C LEU A 111 7.16 -19.02 -19.77
N MET A 112 8.26 -19.17 -19.01
CA MET A 112 8.18 -19.36 -17.55
C MET A 112 7.62 -18.14 -16.83
N GLN A 113 7.88 -16.92 -17.32
CA GLN A 113 7.30 -15.71 -16.75
C GLN A 113 5.77 -15.67 -16.89
N SER A 114 5.21 -16.05 -18.04
CA SER A 114 3.75 -16.14 -18.24
C SER A 114 3.15 -17.32 -17.48
N TYR A 115 3.84 -18.47 -17.45
CA TYR A 115 3.41 -19.67 -16.72
C TYR A 115 3.18 -19.40 -15.22
N LEU A 116 4.08 -18.66 -14.58
CA LEU A 116 3.97 -18.29 -13.16
C LEU A 116 2.88 -17.24 -12.88
N LYS A 117 2.45 -16.46 -13.89
CA LYS A 117 1.32 -15.50 -13.79
C LYS A 117 -0.04 -16.11 -14.16
N ALA A 118 -0.09 -17.35 -14.63
CA ALA A 118 -1.33 -18.01 -15.03
C ALA A 118 -2.20 -18.37 -13.80
N GLY A 119 -3.46 -17.94 -13.83
CA GLY A 119 -4.45 -18.23 -12.77
C GLY A 119 -5.14 -19.59 -12.93
N ASP A 120 -4.80 -20.35 -13.99
CA ASP A 120 -5.35 -21.68 -14.22
C ASP A 120 -4.95 -22.64 -13.10
N PHE A 121 -5.89 -23.51 -12.67
CA PHE A 121 -5.65 -24.44 -11.58
C PHE A 121 -4.76 -25.63 -12.00
N ASN A 122 -4.86 -26.07 -13.26
CA ASN A 122 -4.15 -27.22 -13.79
C ASN A 122 -2.83 -26.86 -14.48
N MET A 123 -1.80 -27.70 -14.32
CA MET A 123 -0.48 -27.52 -14.95
C MET A 123 -0.55 -27.36 -16.48
N GLN A 124 -1.39 -28.17 -17.14
CA GLN A 124 -1.63 -28.09 -18.59
C GLN A 124 -2.35 -26.80 -18.99
N GLY A 125 -3.29 -26.32 -18.16
CA GLY A 125 -3.98 -25.03 -18.35
C GLY A 125 -2.99 -23.88 -18.30
N LYS A 126 -2.16 -23.80 -17.24
CA LYS A 126 -1.12 -22.78 -17.09
C LYS A 126 -0.15 -22.76 -18.27
N PHE A 127 0.29 -23.93 -18.75
CA PHE A 127 1.19 -24.03 -19.89
C PHE A 127 0.52 -23.60 -21.19
N LYS A 128 -0.74 -23.97 -21.42
CA LYS A 128 -1.53 -23.52 -22.58
C LYS A 128 -1.74 -22.01 -22.57
N SER A 129 -2.13 -21.43 -21.44
CA SER A 129 -2.27 -19.97 -21.26
C SER A 129 -0.95 -19.25 -21.53
N ALA A 130 0.15 -19.74 -20.94
CA ALA A 130 1.49 -19.18 -21.16
C ALA A 130 1.96 -19.23 -22.62
N LEU A 131 1.66 -20.31 -23.34
CA LEU A 131 1.93 -20.43 -24.78
C LEU A 131 1.09 -19.44 -25.59
N ILE A 132 -0.20 -19.29 -25.29
CA ILE A 132 -1.09 -18.36 -26.01
C ILE A 132 -0.62 -16.90 -25.78
N ASP A 133 -0.34 -16.51 -24.54
CA ASP A 133 0.14 -15.16 -24.20
C ASP A 133 1.43 -14.81 -24.97
N ASN A 134 2.39 -15.75 -25.04
CA ASN A 134 3.64 -15.55 -25.79
C ASN A 134 3.42 -15.61 -27.32
N ALA A 135 2.50 -16.45 -27.82
CA ALA A 135 2.21 -16.56 -29.24
C ALA A 135 1.55 -15.29 -29.80
N ILE A 136 0.67 -14.64 -29.04
CA ILE A 136 0.09 -13.33 -29.40
C ILE A 136 1.21 -12.29 -29.49
N TYR A 137 2.06 -12.21 -28.46
CA TYR A 137 3.17 -11.26 -28.42
C TYR A 137 4.13 -11.46 -29.60
N TYR A 138 4.69 -12.66 -29.78
CA TYR A 138 5.64 -12.90 -30.88
C TYR A 138 5.00 -12.89 -32.26
N GLY A 139 3.70 -13.19 -32.38
CA GLY A 139 2.95 -13.10 -33.63
C GLY A 139 2.92 -11.68 -34.21
N THR A 140 2.74 -10.65 -33.36
CA THR A 140 2.74 -9.25 -33.83
C THR A 140 4.13 -8.80 -34.28
N TYR A 141 5.20 -9.16 -33.56
CA TYR A 141 6.58 -8.90 -34.01
C TYR A 141 6.89 -9.60 -35.33
N LEU A 142 6.47 -10.86 -35.49
CA LEU A 142 6.73 -11.62 -36.71
C LEU A 142 5.96 -11.05 -37.93
N PHE A 143 4.76 -10.51 -37.71
CA PHE A 143 4.00 -9.77 -38.73
C PHE A 143 4.75 -8.49 -39.18
N ILE A 144 5.20 -7.65 -38.23
CA ILE A 144 5.97 -6.43 -38.53
C ILE A 144 7.28 -6.75 -39.26
N CYS A 145 8.03 -7.75 -38.76
CA CYS A 145 9.25 -8.23 -39.40
C CYS A 145 8.98 -8.79 -40.81
N GLY A 146 7.83 -9.43 -41.03
CA GLY A 146 7.41 -9.90 -42.36
C GLY A 146 7.28 -8.77 -43.38
N PHE A 147 6.60 -7.67 -43.02
CA PHE A 147 6.50 -6.49 -43.87
C PHE A 147 7.87 -5.85 -44.17
N LEU A 148 8.75 -5.75 -43.16
CA LEU A 148 10.10 -5.22 -43.33
C LEU A 148 10.97 -6.11 -44.23
N LEU A 149 10.86 -7.44 -44.12
CA LEU A 149 11.57 -8.37 -44.99
C LEU A 149 11.05 -8.33 -46.44
N ILE A 150 9.73 -8.18 -46.64
CA ILE A 150 9.15 -7.96 -47.98
C ILE A 150 9.67 -6.66 -48.59
N TYR A 151 9.71 -5.56 -47.82
CA TYR A 151 10.29 -4.29 -48.28
C TYR A 151 11.77 -4.43 -48.68
N ILE A 152 12.57 -5.16 -47.91
CA ILE A 152 13.98 -5.43 -48.24
C ILE A 152 14.10 -6.31 -49.50
N ALA A 153 13.25 -7.34 -49.65
CA ALA A 153 13.25 -8.25 -50.80
C ALA A 153 12.85 -7.56 -52.12
N LEU A 154 11.97 -6.53 -52.05
CA LEU A 154 11.55 -5.74 -53.21
C LEU A 154 12.58 -4.67 -53.62
N LYS A 155 13.63 -4.44 -52.82
CA LYS A 155 14.66 -3.45 -53.14
C LYS A 155 15.61 -3.99 -54.23
N PRO A 156 15.72 -3.34 -55.40
CA PRO A 156 16.54 -3.85 -56.49
C PRO A 156 18.02 -3.97 -56.09
N GLY A 157 18.61 -5.14 -56.35
CA GLY A 157 20.01 -5.46 -56.05
C GLY A 157 20.26 -6.24 -54.76
N VAL A 158 19.24 -6.57 -53.96
CA VAL A 158 19.41 -7.32 -52.69
C VAL A 158 18.92 -8.76 -52.82
N THR A 159 19.83 -9.75 -52.78
CA THR A 159 19.47 -11.16 -52.61
C THR A 159 19.46 -11.55 -51.13
N LEU A 160 18.38 -12.20 -50.67
CA LEU A 160 18.21 -12.67 -49.29
C LEU A 160 18.66 -14.13 -49.14
N ASP A 161 19.95 -14.33 -48.91
CA ASP A 161 20.54 -15.65 -48.63
C ASP A 161 20.37 -16.03 -47.15
N TRP A 162 20.38 -17.33 -46.82
CA TRP A 162 20.26 -17.82 -45.44
C TRP A 162 21.28 -17.20 -44.47
N GLN A 163 22.51 -16.98 -44.93
CA GLN A 163 23.55 -16.32 -44.13
C GLN A 163 23.21 -14.84 -43.82
N LYS A 164 22.63 -14.12 -44.79
CA LYS A 164 22.17 -12.73 -44.60
C LYS A 164 20.94 -12.69 -43.69
N LEU A 165 19.99 -13.62 -43.85
CA LEU A 165 18.81 -13.73 -42.99
C LEU A 165 19.21 -14.03 -41.53
N LYS A 166 20.17 -14.95 -41.32
CA LYS A 166 20.79 -15.22 -40.01
C LYS A 166 21.42 -13.97 -39.42
N ALA A 167 22.17 -13.19 -40.21
CA ALA A 167 22.79 -11.95 -39.76
C ALA A 167 21.77 -10.85 -39.41
N ILE A 168 20.69 -10.70 -40.21
CA ILE A 168 19.58 -9.78 -39.91
C ILE A 168 18.90 -10.16 -38.59
N ALA A 169 18.57 -11.45 -38.39
CA ALA A 169 17.96 -11.93 -37.14
C ALA A 169 18.89 -11.76 -35.93
N SER A 170 20.19 -12.02 -36.10
CA SER A 170 21.23 -11.79 -35.09
C SER A 170 21.30 -10.30 -34.72
N SER A 171 21.39 -9.42 -35.71
CA SER A 171 21.43 -7.96 -35.51
C SER A 171 20.18 -7.43 -34.81
N ALA A 172 18.99 -7.80 -35.29
CA ALA A 172 17.71 -7.38 -34.71
C ALA A 172 17.54 -7.81 -33.24
N SER A 173 17.94 -9.05 -32.90
CA SER A 173 17.94 -9.55 -31.52
C SER A 173 18.82 -8.71 -30.59
N ASN A 174 20.03 -8.37 -31.06
CA ASN A 174 21.02 -7.66 -30.25
C ASN A 174 20.80 -6.14 -30.21
N THR A 175 20.08 -5.55 -31.19
CA THR A 175 19.82 -4.09 -31.25
C THR A 175 19.13 -3.56 -29.99
N TRP A 176 18.17 -4.29 -29.42
CA TRP A 176 17.51 -3.88 -28.17
C TRP A 176 18.47 -3.93 -26.96
N GLY A 177 19.26 -5.00 -26.85
CA GLY A 177 20.29 -5.09 -25.80
C GLY A 177 21.33 -3.99 -25.91
N LEU A 178 21.64 -3.56 -27.13
CA LEU A 178 22.62 -2.52 -27.44
C LEU A 178 22.11 -1.12 -27.07
N PHE A 179 20.86 -0.79 -27.40
CA PHE A 179 20.18 0.42 -26.90
C PHE A 179 20.16 0.46 -25.37
N LEU A 180 19.80 -0.66 -24.74
CA LEU A 180 19.78 -0.77 -23.29
C LEU A 180 21.19 -0.62 -22.68
N LEU A 181 22.23 -1.16 -23.33
CA LEU A 181 23.61 -1.02 -22.88
C LEU A 181 24.05 0.45 -22.85
N VAL A 182 23.70 1.26 -23.86
CA VAL A 182 24.01 2.71 -23.86
C VAL A 182 23.41 3.41 -22.65
N LEU A 183 22.13 3.14 -22.35
CA LEU A 183 21.44 3.75 -21.21
C LEU A 183 22.02 3.30 -19.87
N LEU A 184 22.22 1.98 -19.70
CA LEU A 184 22.76 1.41 -18.46
C LEU A 184 24.20 1.87 -18.20
N LEU A 185 25.06 1.81 -19.21
CA LEU A 185 26.46 2.17 -19.09
C LEU A 185 26.64 3.68 -18.93
N GLY A 186 25.94 4.49 -19.73
CA GLY A 186 25.99 5.96 -19.64
C GLY A 186 25.53 6.50 -18.27
N TYR A 187 24.53 5.86 -17.65
CA TYR A 187 24.14 6.16 -16.28
C TYR A 187 25.21 5.69 -15.26
N ALA A 188 25.66 4.43 -15.39
CA ALA A 188 26.54 3.79 -14.43
C ALA A 188 27.94 4.41 -14.33
N LEU A 189 28.51 4.83 -15.46
CA LEU A 189 29.84 5.45 -15.52
C LEU A 189 29.91 6.74 -14.66
N VAL A 190 28.77 7.41 -14.45
CA VAL A 190 28.65 8.56 -13.53
C VAL A 190 28.19 8.13 -12.14
N GLU A 191 27.14 7.32 -12.04
CA GLU A 191 26.52 7.01 -10.75
C GLU A 191 27.37 6.07 -9.88
N VAL A 192 28.19 5.18 -10.44
CA VAL A 192 29.08 4.30 -9.66
C VAL A 192 30.10 5.11 -8.82
N PRO A 193 30.96 5.97 -9.39
CA PRO A 193 31.89 6.77 -8.61
C PRO A 193 31.18 7.79 -7.70
N ARG A 194 30.09 8.42 -8.16
CA ARG A 194 29.26 9.32 -7.35
C ARG A 194 28.69 8.60 -6.12
N SER A 195 28.17 7.40 -6.30
CA SER A 195 27.60 6.56 -5.23
C SER A 195 28.67 6.14 -4.22
N LEU A 196 29.86 5.73 -4.68
CA LEU A 196 31.00 5.41 -3.79
C LEU A 196 31.44 6.62 -2.97
N TYR A 197 31.55 7.80 -3.60
CA TYR A 197 31.92 9.04 -2.92
C TYR A 197 30.86 9.46 -1.90
N ASN A 198 29.58 9.46 -2.27
CA ASN A 198 28.48 9.81 -1.36
C ASN A 198 28.33 8.81 -0.21
N ASN A 199 28.58 7.52 -0.42
CA ASN A 199 28.62 6.51 0.65
C ASN A 199 29.81 6.68 1.62
N SER A 200 30.82 7.48 1.26
CA SER A 200 31.95 7.80 2.15
C SER A 200 31.68 8.97 3.11
N LYS A 201 30.61 9.74 2.87
CA LYS A 201 30.20 10.88 3.69
C LYS A 201 29.43 10.39 4.93
N PRO A 202 29.82 10.77 6.17
CA PRO A 202 29.04 10.45 7.36
C PRO A 202 27.66 11.14 7.32
N GLY A 203 26.64 10.56 7.96
CA GLY A 203 25.27 11.09 8.01
C GLY A 203 24.45 10.99 6.71
N TYR A 204 25.05 11.22 5.55
CA TYR A 204 24.34 11.23 4.25
C TYR A 204 23.61 9.92 3.96
N THR A 205 24.28 8.78 4.18
CA THR A 205 23.69 7.45 3.94
C THR A 205 22.52 7.15 4.88
N LEU A 206 22.52 7.70 6.09
CA LEU A 206 21.45 7.58 7.07
C LEU A 206 20.24 8.47 6.69
N GLN A 207 20.48 9.73 6.31
CA GLN A 207 19.44 10.63 5.80
C GLN A 207 18.75 10.06 4.56
N GLN A 208 19.53 9.59 3.57
CA GLN A 208 18.99 8.93 2.38
C GLN A 208 18.23 7.63 2.72
N ALA A 209 18.55 6.98 3.84
CA ALA A 209 17.84 5.79 4.28
C ALA A 209 16.48 6.12 4.92
N TYR A 210 16.37 7.17 5.74
CA TYR A 210 15.07 7.65 6.26
C TYR A 210 14.13 8.10 5.13
N PHE A 211 14.62 8.90 4.17
CA PHE A 211 13.85 9.32 2.99
C PHE A 211 13.30 8.12 2.18
N LYS A 212 14.11 7.07 2.03
CA LYS A 212 13.69 5.83 1.36
C LYS A 212 12.67 5.02 2.17
N LEU A 213 12.64 5.15 3.50
CA LEU A 213 11.64 4.50 4.34
C LEU A 213 10.28 5.20 4.26
N SER A 214 10.24 6.54 4.28
CA SER A 214 9.03 7.32 4.06
C SER A 214 8.35 6.94 2.74
N LYS A 215 9.07 7.03 1.61
CA LYS A 215 8.53 6.60 0.29
C LYS A 215 8.02 5.15 0.29
N LEU A 216 8.72 4.25 0.98
CA LEU A 216 8.34 2.83 1.08
C LEU A 216 7.14 2.59 2.02
N SER A 217 6.79 3.53 2.90
CA SER A 217 5.59 3.48 3.72
C SER A 217 4.33 3.60 2.85
N SER A 218 4.35 4.50 1.86
CA SER A 218 3.26 4.68 0.90
C SER A 218 3.09 3.45 0.01
N ASP A 219 4.19 3.00 -0.64
CA ASP A 219 4.23 1.76 -1.45
C ASP A 219 3.69 0.56 -0.66
N LYS A 220 3.93 0.51 0.65
CA LYS A 220 3.46 -0.57 1.53
C LYS A 220 1.95 -0.46 1.83
N ALA A 221 1.46 0.74 2.17
CA ALA A 221 0.05 0.94 2.51
C ALA A 221 -0.89 0.59 1.34
N GLU A 222 -0.57 1.07 0.13
CA GLU A 222 -1.30 0.74 -1.12
C GLU A 222 -1.36 -0.78 -1.36
N ALA A 223 -0.28 -1.50 -1.04
CA ALA A 223 -0.21 -2.95 -1.18
C ALA A 223 -0.98 -3.73 -0.09
N GLU A 224 -1.14 -3.15 1.11
CA GLU A 224 -2.00 -3.70 2.17
C GLU A 224 -3.49 -3.53 1.78
N GLU A 225 -3.89 -2.33 1.37
CA GLU A 225 -5.25 -2.00 0.89
C GLU A 225 -5.68 -2.88 -0.30
N THR A 226 -4.88 -2.89 -1.38
CA THR A 226 -5.16 -3.71 -2.58
C THR A 226 -5.24 -5.22 -2.27
N ALA A 227 -4.58 -5.69 -1.21
CA ALA A 227 -4.68 -7.07 -0.78
C ALA A 227 -5.98 -7.34 0.00
N GLU A 228 -6.45 -6.38 0.80
CA GLU A 228 -7.67 -6.49 1.59
C GLU A 228 -8.92 -6.51 0.72
N ASP A 229 -9.07 -5.61 -0.26
CA ASP A 229 -10.20 -5.59 -1.23
C ASP A 229 -10.40 -6.95 -1.94
N VAL A 230 -9.27 -7.55 -2.34
CA VAL A 230 -9.23 -8.81 -3.09
C VAL A 230 -9.54 -10.00 -2.17
N LEU A 231 -9.21 -9.90 -0.89
CA LEU A 231 -9.53 -10.92 0.11
C LEU A 231 -10.97 -10.82 0.60
N GLU A 232 -11.55 -9.62 0.67
CA GLU A 232 -12.99 -9.42 0.91
C GLU A 232 -13.82 -10.02 -0.22
N SER A 233 -13.44 -9.73 -1.48
CA SER A 233 -14.02 -10.35 -2.69
C SER A 233 -13.89 -11.89 -2.71
N LEU A 234 -12.90 -12.45 -2.01
CA LEU A 234 -12.75 -13.90 -1.85
C LEU A 234 -13.61 -14.45 -0.70
N GLN A 235 -13.82 -13.69 0.38
CA GLN A 235 -14.70 -14.10 1.48
C GLN A 235 -16.18 -14.08 1.10
N SER A 236 -16.65 -13.09 0.33
CA SER A 236 -18.03 -13.08 -0.16
C SER A 236 -18.33 -14.32 -1.02
N LEU A 237 -17.44 -14.68 -1.94
CA LEU A 237 -17.57 -15.91 -2.73
C LEU A 237 -17.42 -17.20 -1.91
N ASN A 238 -16.62 -17.19 -0.84
CA ASN A 238 -16.50 -18.32 0.08
C ASN A 238 -17.81 -18.59 0.85
N ILE A 239 -18.63 -17.57 1.08
CA ILE A 239 -19.97 -17.66 1.67
C ILE A 239 -21.02 -18.07 0.61
N ILE A 240 -20.96 -17.49 -0.59
CA ILE A 240 -21.94 -17.70 -1.66
C ILE A 240 -21.88 -19.12 -2.27
N ILE A 241 -20.70 -19.76 -2.36
CA ILE A 241 -20.54 -21.05 -3.06
C ILE A 241 -20.70 -22.25 -2.10
N PRO A 242 -21.75 -23.09 -2.26
CA PRO A 242 -22.00 -24.24 -1.39
C PRO A 242 -20.88 -25.28 -1.42
N SER A 243 -20.71 -26.00 -0.32
CA SER A 243 -19.73 -27.08 -0.13
C SER A 243 -19.77 -28.18 -1.21
N HIS A 244 -20.94 -28.44 -1.79
CA HIS A 244 -21.15 -29.48 -2.80
C HIS A 244 -20.98 -28.99 -4.25
N HIS A 245 -20.74 -27.70 -4.50
CA HIS A 245 -20.63 -27.16 -5.85
C HIS A 245 -19.27 -27.46 -6.49
N GLN A 246 -19.23 -27.73 -7.80
CA GLN A 246 -17.97 -28.08 -8.51
C GLN A 246 -16.89 -26.99 -8.37
N SER A 247 -17.29 -25.72 -8.36
CA SER A 247 -16.38 -24.58 -8.15
C SER A 247 -15.77 -24.49 -6.74
N ARG A 248 -16.28 -25.24 -5.75
CA ARG A 248 -15.80 -25.18 -4.36
C ARG A 248 -14.32 -25.57 -4.26
N SER A 249 -13.92 -26.63 -4.97
CA SER A 249 -12.53 -27.08 -5.07
C SER A 249 -11.57 -25.97 -5.53
N TYR A 250 -12.01 -25.11 -6.46
CA TYR A 250 -11.22 -23.98 -6.94
C TYR A 250 -11.09 -22.88 -5.88
N VAL A 251 -12.16 -22.55 -5.15
CA VAL A 251 -12.11 -21.56 -4.05
C VAL A 251 -11.23 -22.06 -2.91
N ASP A 252 -11.35 -23.32 -2.50
CA ASP A 252 -10.52 -23.91 -1.44
C ASP A 252 -9.03 -23.93 -1.85
N GLU A 253 -8.71 -24.12 -3.13
CA GLU A 253 -7.33 -24.02 -3.64
C GLU A 253 -6.77 -22.59 -3.68
N ILE A 254 -7.63 -21.57 -3.79
CA ILE A 254 -7.24 -20.16 -3.58
C ILE A 254 -7.03 -19.90 -2.09
N LEU A 255 -7.96 -20.32 -1.22
CA LEU A 255 -7.93 -20.09 0.23
C LEU A 255 -6.69 -20.71 0.89
N LYS A 256 -6.23 -21.88 0.45
CA LYS A 256 -4.96 -22.50 0.93
C LYS A 256 -3.74 -21.58 0.81
N LYS A 257 -3.75 -20.62 -0.13
CA LYS A 257 -2.62 -19.71 -0.41
C LYS A 257 -2.67 -18.43 0.42
N VAL A 258 -3.77 -18.15 1.10
CA VAL A 258 -3.95 -16.97 1.95
C VAL A 258 -3.39 -17.24 3.36
N PRO A 259 -2.59 -16.32 3.94
CA PRO A 259 -2.17 -16.40 5.34
C PRO A 259 -3.35 -16.34 6.33
N THR A 260 -3.22 -17.05 7.45
CA THR A 260 -4.27 -17.19 8.46
C THR A 260 -4.70 -15.86 9.07
N GLU A 261 -3.75 -15.01 9.47
CA GLU A 261 -4.09 -13.71 10.09
C GLU A 261 -4.73 -12.72 9.10
N LEU A 262 -4.32 -12.71 7.82
CA LEU A 262 -4.98 -11.88 6.79
C LEU A 262 -6.40 -12.37 6.52
N MET A 263 -6.61 -13.70 6.53
CA MET A 263 -7.93 -14.28 6.41
C MET A 263 -8.81 -14.00 7.64
N GLU A 264 -8.24 -13.94 8.85
CA GLU A 264 -8.95 -13.47 10.05
C GLU A 264 -9.26 -11.97 10.03
N LYS A 265 -8.37 -11.14 9.47
CA LYS A 265 -8.63 -9.70 9.30
C LYS A 265 -9.80 -9.49 8.34
N ALA A 266 -9.79 -10.14 7.17
CA ALA A 266 -10.89 -10.08 6.21
C ALA A 266 -12.21 -10.65 6.77
N LYS A 267 -12.18 -11.71 7.59
CA LYS A 267 -13.37 -12.22 8.28
C LYS A 267 -14.00 -11.24 9.29
N ARG A 268 -13.26 -10.20 9.73
CA ARG A 268 -13.78 -9.15 10.62
C ARG A 268 -14.28 -7.91 9.88
N SER A 269 -13.93 -7.73 8.59
CA SER A 269 -14.41 -6.61 7.77
C SER A 269 -15.74 -6.91 7.07
N VAL A 270 -15.98 -8.16 6.68
CA VAL A 270 -17.22 -8.58 6.00
C VAL A 270 -18.44 -8.32 6.88
N ARG A 271 -19.17 -7.25 6.57
CA ARG A 271 -20.57 -7.06 6.99
C ARG A 271 -21.46 -7.91 6.09
N ALA A 272 -22.43 -8.61 6.66
CA ALA A 272 -23.35 -9.45 5.89
C ALA A 272 -24.41 -8.57 5.19
N GLY A 273 -24.15 -8.15 3.95
CA GLY A 273 -25.13 -7.41 3.14
C GLY A 273 -24.60 -6.77 1.87
N ASP A 274 -24.49 -7.55 0.79
CA ASP A 274 -25.20 -7.30 -0.47
C ASP A 274 -25.11 -8.54 -1.39
N GLY A 275 -26.27 -9.04 -1.83
CA GLY A 275 -26.44 -10.32 -2.52
C GLY A 275 -26.21 -10.26 -4.03
N GLY A 276 -25.19 -9.51 -4.48
CA GLY A 276 -24.96 -9.18 -5.89
C GLY A 276 -24.54 -10.34 -6.81
N SER A 277 -25.54 -11.06 -7.36
CA SER A 277 -25.48 -11.85 -8.61
C SER A 277 -24.64 -13.15 -8.67
N GLY A 278 -25.32 -14.28 -8.48
CA GLY A 278 -25.04 -15.55 -9.20
C GLY A 278 -23.75 -16.33 -8.87
N ILE A 279 -23.72 -17.61 -9.26
CA ILE A 279 -22.51 -18.44 -9.13
C ILE A 279 -21.49 -18.01 -10.20
N PRO A 280 -20.27 -17.58 -9.84
CA PRO A 280 -19.30 -17.09 -10.80
C PRO A 280 -18.75 -18.19 -11.72
N SER A 281 -18.56 -17.84 -12.99
CA SER A 281 -17.97 -18.74 -13.99
C SER A 281 -16.51 -19.14 -13.66
N GLU A 282 -16.06 -20.28 -14.18
CA GLU A 282 -14.66 -20.72 -14.06
C GLU A 282 -13.65 -19.65 -14.50
N LYS A 283 -13.96 -18.89 -15.56
CA LYS A 283 -13.12 -17.78 -16.03
C LYS A 283 -13.02 -16.63 -15.01
N ALA A 284 -14.09 -16.35 -14.27
CA ALA A 284 -14.07 -15.35 -13.20
C ALA A 284 -13.19 -15.83 -12.02
N LEU A 285 -13.31 -17.11 -11.64
CA LEU A 285 -12.47 -17.72 -10.60
C LEU A 285 -10.99 -17.76 -10.98
N ILE A 286 -10.65 -18.06 -12.25
CA ILE A 286 -9.28 -17.97 -12.77
C ILE A 286 -8.75 -16.52 -12.72
N ARG A 287 -9.60 -15.52 -13.01
CA ARG A 287 -9.25 -14.09 -12.94
C ARG A 287 -9.01 -13.64 -11.50
N LEU A 288 -9.87 -14.04 -10.57
CA LEU A 288 -9.70 -13.78 -9.14
C LEU A 288 -8.45 -14.46 -8.58
N HIS A 289 -8.20 -15.74 -8.90
CA HIS A 289 -7.00 -16.47 -8.49
C HIS A 289 -5.72 -15.78 -8.99
N ARG A 290 -5.71 -15.28 -10.23
CA ARG A 290 -4.62 -14.45 -10.78
C ARG A 290 -4.45 -13.14 -9.99
N GLN A 291 -5.54 -12.51 -9.58
CA GLN A 291 -5.52 -11.26 -8.81
C GLN A 291 -5.00 -11.47 -7.38
N VAL A 292 -5.46 -12.51 -6.67
CA VAL A 292 -4.96 -12.93 -5.34
C VAL A 292 -3.46 -13.25 -5.38
N ILE A 293 -3.00 -14.00 -6.39
CA ILE A 293 -1.56 -14.28 -6.56
C ILE A 293 -0.78 -12.96 -6.74
N LYS A 294 -1.29 -12.01 -7.53
CA LYS A 294 -0.63 -10.74 -7.79
C LYS A 294 -0.57 -9.85 -6.53
N SER A 295 -1.68 -9.66 -5.82
CA SER A 295 -1.73 -8.77 -4.64
C SER A 295 -0.85 -9.31 -3.50
N LEU A 296 -0.96 -10.60 -3.16
CA LEU A 296 -0.14 -11.21 -2.12
C LEU A 296 1.37 -11.15 -2.44
N GLN A 297 1.77 -11.33 -3.69
CA GLN A 297 3.18 -11.20 -4.11
C GLN A 297 3.71 -9.76 -3.99
N VAL A 298 2.85 -8.75 -4.19
CA VAL A 298 3.23 -7.33 -4.03
C VAL A 298 3.36 -6.99 -2.55
N LEU A 299 2.37 -7.36 -1.73
CA LEU A 299 2.38 -7.16 -0.27
C LEU A 299 3.61 -7.80 0.39
N GLN A 300 3.87 -9.09 0.13
CA GLN A 300 5.03 -9.78 0.71
C GLN A 300 6.36 -9.07 0.34
N ARG A 301 6.42 -8.47 -0.86
CA ARG A 301 7.62 -7.76 -1.33
C ARG A 301 7.78 -6.38 -0.68
N THR A 302 6.71 -5.61 -0.50
CA THR A 302 6.79 -4.30 0.17
C THR A 302 7.13 -4.49 1.65
N GLU A 303 6.61 -5.53 2.30
CA GLU A 303 7.03 -5.93 3.65
C GLU A 303 8.51 -6.36 3.75
N ALA A 304 8.99 -7.18 2.81
CA ALA A 304 10.39 -7.60 2.79
C ALA A 304 11.34 -6.40 2.60
N LEU A 305 11.02 -5.52 1.65
CA LEU A 305 11.73 -4.26 1.43
C LEU A 305 11.72 -3.38 2.69
N TRP A 306 10.56 -3.27 3.36
CA TRP A 306 10.42 -2.48 4.59
C TRP A 306 11.36 -2.99 5.68
N ASN A 307 11.37 -4.29 5.92
CA ASN A 307 12.23 -4.91 6.94
C ASN A 307 13.72 -4.72 6.65
N VAL A 308 14.17 -4.95 5.40
CA VAL A 308 15.56 -4.72 4.99
C VAL A 308 15.97 -3.25 5.13
N GLN A 309 15.06 -2.31 4.82
CA GLN A 309 15.31 -0.88 4.92
C GLN A 309 15.37 -0.42 6.40
N VAL A 310 14.47 -0.92 7.26
CA VAL A 310 14.51 -0.70 8.71
C VAL A 310 15.80 -1.24 9.32
N GLU A 311 16.21 -2.47 8.98
CA GLU A 311 17.45 -3.07 9.48
C GLU A 311 18.71 -2.30 9.07
N LYS A 312 18.72 -1.79 7.83
CA LYS A 312 19.77 -0.91 7.33
C LYS A 312 19.82 0.42 8.10
N ILE A 313 18.69 1.02 8.41
CA ILE A 313 18.65 2.26 9.21
C ILE A 313 19.17 1.99 10.63
N LEU A 314 18.70 0.93 11.30
CA LEU A 314 19.19 0.53 12.63
C LEU A 314 20.71 0.35 12.64
N TYR A 315 21.27 -0.30 11.61
CA TYR A 315 22.72 -0.47 11.47
C TYR A 315 23.46 0.86 11.22
N LEU A 316 22.90 1.78 10.44
CA LEU A 316 23.51 3.09 10.20
C LEU A 316 23.42 4.00 11.43
N GLU A 317 22.34 3.92 12.22
CA GLU A 317 22.22 4.55 13.54
C GLU A 317 23.27 3.98 14.51
N ASP A 318 23.44 2.65 14.58
CA ASP A 318 24.52 2.02 15.35
C ASP A 318 25.89 2.59 14.93
N VAL A 319 26.20 2.63 13.63
CA VAL A 319 27.47 3.15 13.11
C VAL A 319 27.67 4.62 13.53
N GLU A 320 26.67 5.48 13.38
CA GLU A 320 26.77 6.90 13.73
C GLU A 320 26.94 7.13 15.24
N MET A 321 26.31 6.31 16.08
CA MET A 321 26.56 6.28 17.52
C MET A 321 27.99 5.82 17.87
N ASN A 322 28.57 4.90 17.10
CA ASN A 322 29.92 4.40 17.34
C ASN A 322 31.03 5.32 16.82
N TYR A 323 30.77 6.16 15.81
CA TYR A 323 31.68 7.25 15.39
C TYR A 323 31.99 8.23 16.53
N LEU A 324 31.08 8.37 17.51
CA LEU A 324 31.22 9.23 18.69
C LEU A 324 31.78 8.49 19.92
N SER A 325 32.12 7.21 19.81
CA SER A 325 32.55 6.36 20.94
C SER A 325 33.88 5.65 20.69
N SER A 326 34.59 5.31 21.77
CA SER A 326 35.77 4.44 21.71
C SER A 326 35.39 2.96 21.51
N PRO A 327 36.26 2.13 20.89
CA PRO A 327 36.04 0.69 20.73
C PRO A 327 35.70 -0.02 22.06
N PRO A 328 34.93 -1.14 22.05
CA PRO A 328 34.42 -1.89 20.88
C PRO A 328 33.10 -1.35 20.32
N PHE A 329 32.73 -1.81 19.11
CA PHE A 329 31.44 -1.50 18.47
C PHE A 329 30.24 -1.96 19.31
N ARG A 330 29.25 -1.09 19.50
CA ARG A 330 28.03 -1.32 20.31
C ARG A 330 26.76 -1.27 19.44
N HIS A 331 25.77 -2.10 19.74
CA HIS A 331 24.47 -2.11 19.05
C HIS A 331 23.35 -1.61 19.99
N GLU A 332 22.37 -0.84 19.48
CA GLU A 332 21.25 -0.31 20.28
C GLU A 332 20.16 -1.35 20.57
N LEU A 333 20.01 -2.36 19.71
CA LEU A 333 19.38 -3.64 20.05
C LEU A 333 20.49 -4.69 20.00
N SER A 334 20.52 -5.64 20.94
CA SER A 334 21.39 -6.82 20.80
C SER A 334 21.17 -7.43 19.41
N ARG A 335 22.26 -7.94 18.84
CA ARG A 335 22.28 -8.66 17.58
C ARG A 335 23.39 -9.71 17.72
N PRO A 336 23.23 -10.93 17.21
CA PRO A 336 24.30 -11.92 17.19
C PRO A 336 25.42 -11.47 16.24
N SER A 337 26.46 -10.82 16.80
CA SER A 337 27.63 -10.39 16.02
C SER A 337 28.59 -11.56 15.79
N THR A 338 28.73 -12.00 14.55
CA THR A 338 29.66 -13.07 14.14
C THR A 338 31.11 -12.61 13.98
N CYS A 339 31.39 -11.31 14.12
CA CYS A 339 32.72 -10.72 13.93
C CYS A 339 33.24 -10.10 15.24
N ASN A 340 34.57 -9.95 15.35
CA ASN A 340 35.19 -9.30 16.51
C ASN A 340 34.76 -7.81 16.56
N PRO A 341 34.05 -7.34 17.61
CA PRO A 341 33.54 -5.97 17.69
C PRO A 341 34.63 -4.87 17.65
N MET A 342 35.88 -5.22 17.92
CA MET A 342 37.02 -4.30 17.81
C MET A 342 37.43 -4.08 16.35
N LEU A 343 37.54 -5.15 15.54
CA LEU A 343 37.80 -5.04 14.10
C LEU A 343 36.66 -4.33 13.37
N GLN A 344 35.41 -4.61 13.76
CA GLN A 344 34.23 -3.98 13.19
C GLN A 344 34.24 -2.45 13.40
N TRP A 345 34.65 -1.97 14.58
CA TRP A 345 34.82 -0.53 14.83
C TRP A 345 35.89 0.10 13.93
N TYR A 346 37.08 -0.50 13.83
CA TYR A 346 38.16 0.02 12.97
C TYR A 346 37.75 0.03 11.50
N TRP A 347 37.08 -1.02 11.02
CA TRP A 347 36.59 -1.07 9.65
C TRP A 347 35.57 0.06 9.38
N GLU A 348 34.50 0.14 10.17
CA GLU A 348 33.38 1.05 9.92
C GLU A 348 33.68 2.53 10.22
N CYS A 349 34.44 2.81 11.28
CA CYS A 349 34.71 4.18 11.75
C CYS A 349 36.00 4.79 11.20
N VAL A 350 36.98 3.97 10.78
CA VAL A 350 38.31 4.46 10.35
C VAL A 350 38.65 4.10 8.91
N VAL A 351 38.54 2.83 8.52
CA VAL A 351 39.07 2.35 7.22
C VAL A 351 38.10 2.57 6.06
N LYS A 352 36.80 2.40 6.28
CA LYS A 352 35.76 2.38 5.23
C LYS A 352 35.63 3.70 4.47
N SER A 353 35.59 4.85 5.15
CA SER A 353 35.47 6.16 4.49
C SER A 353 36.65 6.48 3.55
N PRO A 354 37.94 6.41 3.97
CA PRO A 354 39.06 6.64 3.06
C PRO A 354 39.17 5.57 1.96
N PHE A 355 38.88 4.30 2.26
CA PHE A 355 38.85 3.24 1.24
C PHE A 355 37.82 3.53 0.14
N LEU A 356 36.59 3.92 0.51
CA LEU A 356 35.55 4.29 -0.47
C LEU A 356 35.91 5.53 -1.28
N LYS A 357 36.63 6.52 -0.71
CA LYS A 357 37.12 7.70 -1.45
C LYS A 357 38.19 7.34 -2.48
N ILE A 358 39.15 6.49 -2.12
CA ILE A 358 40.18 5.98 -3.04
C ILE A 358 39.52 5.19 -4.17
N LEU A 359 38.57 4.30 -3.83
CA LEU A 359 37.84 3.50 -4.81
C LEU A 359 36.95 4.37 -5.73
N ALA A 360 36.34 5.43 -5.21
CA ALA A 360 35.60 6.41 -6.01
C ALA A 360 36.52 7.14 -7.01
N GLY A 361 37.71 7.56 -6.59
CA GLY A 361 38.71 8.17 -7.49
C GLY A 361 39.20 7.21 -8.58
N ALA A 362 39.53 5.96 -8.21
CA ALA A 362 39.97 4.94 -9.15
C ALA A 362 38.87 4.57 -10.17
N THR A 363 37.63 4.41 -9.72
CA THR A 363 36.50 4.13 -10.63
C THR A 363 36.14 5.33 -11.50
N ALA A 364 36.25 6.57 -11.01
CA ALA A 364 36.05 7.77 -11.82
C ALA A 364 37.10 7.93 -12.92
N LEU A 365 38.38 7.64 -12.62
CA LEU A 365 39.43 7.60 -13.63
C LEU A 365 39.12 6.56 -14.72
N MET A 366 38.68 5.37 -14.31
CA MET A 366 38.24 4.33 -15.24
C MET A 366 37.03 4.76 -16.07
N SER A 367 36.05 5.46 -15.48
CA SER A 367 34.91 6.04 -16.21
C SER A 367 35.38 6.97 -17.32
N VAL A 368 36.31 7.89 -17.01
CA VAL A 368 36.84 8.88 -17.96
C VAL A 368 37.62 8.18 -19.08
N MET A 369 38.44 7.17 -18.75
CA MET A 369 39.15 6.37 -19.76
C MET A 369 38.19 5.68 -20.73
N VAL A 370 37.09 5.10 -20.21
CA VAL A 370 36.02 4.48 -21.01
C VAL A 370 35.37 5.52 -21.92
N VAL A 371 34.79 6.60 -21.36
CA VAL A 371 34.09 7.62 -22.16
C VAL A 371 35.00 8.25 -23.22
N TRP A 372 36.26 8.53 -22.89
CA TRP A 372 37.22 9.03 -23.87
C TRP A 372 37.45 8.04 -25.02
N SER A 373 37.63 6.76 -24.69
CA SER A 373 37.91 5.72 -25.67
C SER A 373 36.67 5.37 -26.51
N GLU A 374 35.46 5.47 -25.96
CA GLU A 374 34.19 5.41 -26.70
C GLU A 374 34.10 6.51 -27.76
N VAL A 375 34.37 7.76 -27.36
CA VAL A 375 34.32 8.93 -28.25
C VAL A 375 35.45 8.95 -29.29
N THR A 376 36.45 8.06 -29.18
CA THR A 376 37.64 8.09 -30.04
C THR A 376 37.95 6.79 -30.79
N PHE A 377 37.26 5.67 -30.55
CA PHE A 377 37.61 4.38 -31.17
C PHE A 377 37.51 4.36 -32.71
N PHE A 378 36.73 5.25 -33.32
CA PHE A 378 36.64 5.35 -34.79
C PHE A 378 37.89 5.97 -35.42
N SER A 379 38.79 6.56 -34.62
CA SER A 379 40.04 7.14 -35.07
C SER A 379 41.12 6.06 -35.22
N ALA A 380 41.20 5.48 -36.43
CA ALA A 380 42.22 4.50 -36.77
C ALA A 380 43.65 5.08 -36.69
N HIS A 381 43.84 6.30 -37.20
CA HIS A 381 45.13 6.98 -37.27
C HIS A 381 44.96 8.49 -37.04
N PRO A 382 45.59 9.08 -35.99
CA PRO A 382 46.30 8.41 -34.90
C PRO A 382 45.35 7.56 -34.03
N VAL A 383 45.88 6.55 -33.34
CA VAL A 383 45.09 5.76 -32.37
C VAL A 383 44.86 6.63 -31.14
N LEU A 384 43.61 7.02 -30.90
CA LEU A 384 43.23 7.92 -29.80
C LEU A 384 42.60 7.21 -28.58
N SER A 385 42.08 5.98 -28.76
CA SER A 385 41.61 5.15 -27.64
C SER A 385 42.76 4.80 -26.69
N ILE A 386 42.54 4.98 -25.39
CA ILE A 386 43.56 4.71 -24.36
C ILE A 386 43.78 3.20 -24.24
N PHE A 387 42.70 2.42 -24.30
CA PHE A 387 42.75 0.95 -24.24
C PHE A 387 43.48 0.36 -25.46
N ALA A 388 43.22 0.88 -26.65
CA ALA A 388 43.90 0.46 -27.87
C ALA A 388 45.41 0.80 -27.85
N ASN A 389 45.80 1.96 -27.32
CA ASN A 389 47.22 2.30 -27.16
C ASN A 389 47.94 1.35 -26.19
N ILE A 390 47.31 1.01 -25.05
CA ILE A 390 47.86 0.03 -24.09
C ILE A 390 47.98 -1.35 -24.75
N LEU A 391 46.97 -1.79 -25.52
CA LEU A 391 47.04 -3.04 -26.28
C LEU A 391 48.18 -3.02 -27.30
N ASN A 392 48.36 -1.93 -28.05
CA ASN A 392 49.41 -1.83 -29.08
C ASN A 392 50.82 -1.89 -28.48
N VAL A 393 51.06 -1.23 -27.35
CA VAL A 393 52.34 -1.30 -26.63
C VAL A 393 52.58 -2.72 -26.11
N ALA A 394 51.56 -3.37 -25.53
CA ALA A 394 51.68 -4.74 -25.03
C ALA A 394 51.84 -5.78 -26.16
N LYS A 395 51.17 -5.59 -27.32
CA LYS A 395 51.35 -6.38 -28.54
C LYS A 395 52.79 -6.30 -29.05
N HIS A 396 53.40 -5.11 -29.02
CA HIS A 396 54.78 -4.91 -29.46
C HIS A 396 55.81 -5.63 -28.56
N ASN A 397 55.54 -5.69 -27.25
CA ASN A 397 56.40 -6.34 -26.25
C ASN A 397 56.06 -7.82 -25.99
N TYR A 398 55.06 -8.38 -26.69
CA TYR A 398 54.51 -9.73 -26.45
C TYR A 398 54.04 -10.00 -25.00
N ASP A 399 53.65 -8.97 -24.26
CA ASP A 399 53.20 -9.10 -22.88
C ASP A 399 51.71 -9.49 -22.81
N PHE A 400 51.46 -10.77 -23.08
CA PHE A 400 50.10 -11.34 -23.01
C PHE A 400 49.49 -11.27 -21.61
N VAL A 401 50.30 -11.23 -20.55
CA VAL A 401 49.82 -11.16 -19.15
C VAL A 401 49.22 -9.79 -18.88
N THR A 402 49.90 -8.72 -19.30
CA THR A 402 49.34 -7.36 -19.23
C THR A 402 48.09 -7.23 -20.08
N ILE A 403 48.06 -7.79 -21.30
CA ILE A 403 46.85 -7.81 -22.15
C ILE A 403 45.69 -8.50 -21.42
N GLU A 404 45.91 -9.68 -20.83
CA GLU A 404 44.87 -10.47 -20.17
C GLU A 404 44.33 -9.78 -18.91
N ILE A 405 45.22 -9.34 -18.00
CA ILE A 405 44.84 -8.68 -16.75
C ILE A 405 44.12 -7.35 -17.02
N PHE A 406 44.64 -6.53 -17.93
CA PHE A 406 44.04 -5.23 -18.25
C PHE A 406 42.69 -5.37 -18.97
N SER A 407 42.57 -6.34 -19.88
CA SER A 407 41.29 -6.67 -20.53
C SER A 407 40.27 -7.18 -19.52
N MET A 408 40.66 -8.09 -18.63
CA MET A 408 39.80 -8.62 -17.58
C MET A 408 39.34 -7.52 -16.62
N ALA A 409 40.24 -6.62 -16.18
CA ALA A 409 39.91 -5.51 -15.30
C ALA A 409 38.91 -4.53 -15.96
N THR A 410 39.14 -4.21 -17.24
CA THR A 410 38.25 -3.35 -18.04
C THR A 410 36.87 -3.96 -18.21
N LEU A 411 36.82 -5.21 -18.67
CA LEU A 411 35.56 -5.92 -18.91
C LEU A 411 34.80 -6.17 -17.60
N CYS A 412 35.50 -6.47 -16.49
CA CYS A 412 34.91 -6.57 -15.16
C CYS A 412 34.29 -5.24 -14.69
N TYR A 413 34.98 -4.11 -14.88
CA TYR A 413 34.46 -2.79 -14.52
C TYR A 413 33.23 -2.40 -15.35
N LEU A 414 33.27 -2.60 -16.67
CA LEU A 414 32.13 -2.35 -17.55
C LEU A 414 30.93 -3.25 -17.18
N CYS A 415 31.16 -4.54 -16.92
CA CYS A 415 30.11 -5.47 -16.47
C CYS A 415 29.55 -5.06 -15.10
N TYR A 416 30.39 -4.62 -14.17
CA TYR A 416 29.94 -4.07 -12.89
C TYR A 416 29.04 -2.85 -13.10
N CYS A 417 29.41 -1.92 -13.99
CA CYS A 417 28.62 -0.74 -14.31
C CYS A 417 27.23 -1.11 -14.85
N ALA A 418 27.17 -1.94 -15.91
CA ALA A 418 25.91 -2.37 -16.49
C ALA A 418 25.06 -3.19 -15.50
N TYR A 419 25.64 -4.21 -14.86
CA TYR A 419 24.89 -5.17 -14.05
C TYR A 419 24.49 -4.62 -12.68
N SER A 420 25.34 -3.81 -12.03
CA SER A 420 24.94 -3.14 -10.77
C SER A 420 23.77 -2.18 -10.98
N THR A 421 23.65 -1.60 -12.18
CA THR A 421 22.54 -0.74 -12.57
C THR A 421 21.26 -1.55 -12.79
N ILE A 422 21.33 -2.73 -13.42
CA ILE A 422 20.18 -3.69 -13.49
C ILE A 422 19.67 -4.04 -12.10
N PHE A 423 20.56 -4.28 -11.14
CA PHE A 423 20.18 -4.63 -9.77
C PHE A 423 19.71 -3.42 -8.93
N ARG A 424 19.82 -2.19 -9.44
CA ARG A 424 19.43 -0.94 -8.77
C ARG A 424 18.24 -0.22 -9.42
N ILE A 425 18.02 -0.37 -10.73
CA ILE A 425 16.94 0.31 -11.46
C ILE A 425 15.58 -0.26 -11.03
N LYS A 426 14.81 0.55 -10.32
CA LYS A 426 13.39 0.34 -10.05
C LYS A 426 12.53 0.78 -11.24
N PHE A 427 12.69 0.16 -12.41
CA PHE A 427 11.78 0.47 -13.53
C PHE A 427 10.35 0.06 -13.15
N LEU A 428 9.49 1.05 -12.96
CA LEU A 428 8.08 0.90 -12.56
C LEU A 428 7.86 0.06 -11.29
N ASN A 429 8.81 0.08 -10.34
CA ASN A 429 8.75 -0.67 -9.09
C ASN A 429 8.47 -2.19 -9.27
N LEU A 430 8.64 -2.81 -10.45
CA LEU A 430 8.14 -4.17 -10.75
C LEU A 430 9.13 -5.33 -10.53
N TYR A 431 10.44 -5.09 -10.60
CA TYR A 431 11.47 -6.13 -10.54
C TYR A 431 12.61 -5.71 -9.60
N TYR A 432 13.00 -6.58 -8.66
CA TYR A 432 14.04 -6.27 -7.65
C TYR A 432 14.66 -7.57 -7.09
N LEU A 433 15.99 -7.58 -6.87
CA LEU A 433 16.69 -8.67 -6.20
C LEU A 433 16.86 -8.34 -4.70
N ALA A 434 16.05 -8.98 -3.86
CA ALA A 434 16.15 -8.90 -2.41
C ALA A 434 17.14 -9.95 -1.88
N PRO A 435 18.17 -9.55 -1.10
CA PRO A 435 19.09 -10.52 -0.49
C PRO A 435 18.39 -11.38 0.58
N HIS A 436 19.10 -12.38 1.12
CA HIS A 436 18.58 -13.29 2.17
C HIS A 436 17.43 -14.18 1.69
N HIS A 437 17.51 -14.68 0.45
CA HIS A 437 16.54 -15.60 -0.16
C HIS A 437 15.12 -15.01 -0.31
N GLN A 438 14.99 -13.69 -0.32
CA GLN A 438 13.71 -12.96 -0.42
C GLN A 438 13.33 -12.60 -1.87
N THR A 439 14.10 -13.03 -2.88
CA THR A 439 13.78 -12.72 -4.28
C THR A 439 12.76 -13.70 -4.87
N ASN A 440 11.63 -13.17 -5.33
CA ASN A 440 10.60 -13.90 -6.07
C ASN A 440 11.10 -14.35 -7.47
N GLU A 441 10.62 -15.50 -7.93
CA GLU A 441 11.00 -16.13 -9.21
C GLU A 441 10.91 -15.17 -10.41
N HIS A 442 9.86 -14.35 -10.48
CA HIS A 442 9.68 -13.35 -11.54
C HIS A 442 10.84 -12.36 -11.66
N SER A 443 11.44 -11.93 -10.55
CA SER A 443 12.58 -11.01 -10.56
C SER A 443 13.88 -11.72 -10.96
N LEU A 444 14.05 -12.99 -10.58
CA LEU A 444 15.17 -13.81 -11.04
C LEU A 444 15.10 -14.04 -12.56
N ILE A 445 13.96 -14.48 -13.10
CA ILE A 445 13.75 -14.70 -14.54
C ILE A 445 14.05 -13.41 -15.33
N PHE A 446 13.52 -12.27 -14.87
CA PHE A 446 13.77 -10.98 -15.50
C PHE A 446 15.27 -10.61 -15.51
N SER A 447 15.96 -10.79 -14.38
CA SER A 447 17.39 -10.49 -14.29
C SER A 447 18.25 -11.41 -15.18
N GLY A 448 17.95 -12.71 -15.25
CA GLY A 448 18.63 -13.65 -16.16
C GLY A 448 18.42 -13.27 -17.63
N MET A 449 17.20 -12.90 -17.99
CA MET A 449 16.85 -12.43 -19.34
C MET A 449 17.60 -11.16 -19.74
N LEU A 450 17.76 -10.21 -18.80
CA LEU A 450 18.44 -8.96 -19.08
C LEU A 450 19.95 -9.14 -19.23
N LEU A 451 20.57 -9.95 -18.38
CA LEU A 451 22.01 -10.25 -18.45
C LEU A 451 22.37 -11.00 -19.74
N CYS A 452 21.59 -12.01 -20.14
CA CYS A 452 21.78 -12.68 -21.44
C CYS A 452 21.62 -11.74 -22.64
N ARG A 453 20.68 -10.77 -22.59
CA ARG A 453 20.49 -9.76 -23.66
C ARG A 453 21.64 -8.78 -23.79
N LEU A 454 22.29 -8.43 -22.69
CA LEU A 454 23.38 -7.45 -22.67
C LEU A 454 24.72 -8.09 -23.03
N THR A 455 24.89 -9.39 -22.78
CA THR A 455 26.16 -10.11 -23.00
C THR A 455 26.73 -9.95 -24.43
N PRO A 456 25.96 -10.06 -25.54
CA PRO A 456 26.54 -9.86 -26.87
C PRO A 456 26.92 -8.40 -27.20
N PRO A 457 26.03 -7.39 -27.01
CA PRO A 457 26.40 -5.96 -27.12
C PRO A 457 27.63 -5.58 -26.30
N MET A 458 27.74 -6.12 -25.10
CA MET A 458 28.83 -5.88 -24.16
C MET A 458 30.20 -6.35 -24.70
N CYS A 459 30.26 -7.54 -25.30
CA CYS A 459 31.47 -8.05 -25.92
C CYS A 459 31.91 -7.20 -27.13
N LEU A 460 30.96 -6.78 -28.00
CA LEU A 460 31.28 -5.92 -29.14
C LEU A 460 31.79 -4.55 -28.70
N ASN A 461 31.12 -3.93 -27.72
CA ASN A 461 31.53 -2.63 -27.16
C ASN A 461 32.98 -2.66 -26.66
N PHE A 462 33.34 -3.67 -25.87
CA PHE A 462 34.71 -3.84 -25.38
C PHE A 462 35.74 -4.13 -26.51
N LEU A 463 35.39 -4.93 -27.53
CA LEU A 463 36.28 -5.20 -28.67
C LEU A 463 36.51 -3.94 -29.53
N GLY A 464 35.51 -3.07 -29.64
CA GLY A 464 35.64 -1.74 -30.27
C GLY A 464 36.63 -0.85 -29.54
N LEU A 465 36.49 -0.70 -28.21
CA LEU A 465 37.43 0.05 -27.36
C LEU A 465 38.90 -0.39 -27.53
N MET A 466 39.11 -1.70 -27.66
CA MET A 466 40.44 -2.33 -27.82
C MET A 466 40.99 -2.28 -29.25
N HIS A 467 40.26 -1.73 -30.22
CA HIS A 467 40.62 -1.76 -31.65
C HIS A 467 40.85 -3.20 -32.20
N MET A 468 40.05 -4.17 -31.73
CA MET A 468 40.08 -5.56 -32.19
C MET A 468 38.92 -5.92 -33.15
N ASP A 469 38.05 -4.95 -33.45
CA ASP A 469 37.00 -5.06 -34.48
C ASP A 469 37.46 -4.39 -35.80
N SER A 470 37.50 -5.18 -36.87
CA SER A 470 37.93 -4.79 -38.22
C SER A 470 37.02 -3.74 -38.88
N HIS A 471 35.73 -3.74 -38.53
CA HIS A 471 34.70 -2.91 -39.18
C HIS A 471 34.66 -1.48 -38.66
N ILE A 472 34.98 -1.33 -37.39
CA ILE A 472 35.07 -0.03 -36.71
C ILE A 472 36.24 0.80 -37.27
N ILE A 473 37.41 0.16 -37.40
CA ILE A 473 38.66 0.80 -37.85
C ILE A 473 38.72 0.89 -39.38
N LYS A 474 37.89 0.11 -40.09
CA LYS A 474 37.88 -0.08 -41.55
C LYS A 474 39.20 -0.64 -42.10
N VAL A 475 40.00 -1.29 -41.25
CA VAL A 475 41.25 -1.97 -41.58
C VAL A 475 41.05 -3.47 -41.41
N ARG A 476 41.44 -4.26 -42.44
CA ARG A 476 41.29 -5.73 -42.44
C ARG A 476 42.28 -6.41 -41.51
N LEU A 477 41.99 -6.39 -40.21
CA LEU A 477 42.66 -7.18 -39.19
C LEU A 477 42.09 -8.60 -39.13
N MET A 478 42.86 -9.54 -38.53
CA MET A 478 42.34 -10.87 -38.22
C MET A 478 41.47 -10.80 -36.98
N GLU A 479 40.23 -11.26 -37.11
CA GLU A 479 39.17 -11.12 -36.12
C GLU A 479 39.19 -12.20 -35.05
N THR A 480 38.57 -11.89 -33.89
CA THR A 480 38.38 -12.85 -32.79
C THR A 480 37.42 -13.98 -33.18
N PHE A 481 37.48 -15.12 -32.47
CA PHE A 481 36.50 -16.18 -32.70
C PHE A 481 35.08 -15.77 -32.32
N TYR A 482 34.94 -14.88 -31.34
CA TYR A 482 33.65 -14.31 -30.95
C TYR A 482 32.93 -13.60 -32.11
N THR A 483 33.57 -12.64 -32.79
CA THR A 483 32.95 -11.84 -33.86
C THR A 483 32.55 -12.70 -35.06
N GLN A 484 33.34 -13.73 -35.38
CA GLN A 484 33.04 -14.71 -36.43
C GLN A 484 31.74 -15.50 -36.19
N ILE A 485 31.39 -15.78 -34.92
CA ILE A 485 30.17 -16.53 -34.57
C ILE A 485 28.92 -15.64 -34.56
N MET A 486 29.07 -14.40 -34.07
CA MET A 486 27.98 -13.41 -34.00
C MET A 486 27.55 -12.92 -35.39
N GLY A 487 28.52 -12.74 -36.29
CA GLY A 487 28.33 -12.21 -37.64
C GLY A 487 28.29 -10.69 -37.70
N HIS A 488 28.65 -10.12 -38.86
CA HIS A 488 28.71 -8.67 -39.06
C HIS A 488 27.34 -8.02 -39.23
N MET A 489 27.22 -6.77 -38.77
CA MET A 489 25.99 -5.98 -38.84
C MET A 489 25.75 -5.36 -40.23
N ASP A 490 26.72 -5.47 -41.15
CA ASP A 490 26.80 -4.79 -42.45
C ASP A 490 25.66 -5.09 -43.44
N VAL A 491 24.88 -6.16 -43.22
CA VAL A 491 23.75 -6.53 -44.09
C VAL A 491 22.72 -5.39 -44.18
N LEU A 492 22.70 -4.49 -43.19
CA LEU A 492 22.01 -3.21 -43.26
C LEU A 492 23.01 -2.07 -43.02
N GLY A 493 23.73 -1.65 -44.07
CA GLY A 493 24.75 -0.58 -44.02
C GLY A 493 24.25 0.78 -43.50
N ILE A 494 22.94 1.01 -43.44
CA ILE A 494 22.32 2.17 -42.75
C ILE A 494 22.50 2.04 -41.23
N ILE A 495 22.25 0.85 -40.68
CA ILE A 495 22.39 0.56 -39.25
C ILE A 495 23.87 0.57 -38.88
N ALA A 496 24.74 -0.12 -39.62
CA ALA A 496 26.17 -0.19 -39.31
C ALA A 496 26.88 1.18 -39.29
N ASN A 497 26.67 2.02 -40.32
CA ASN A 497 27.31 3.34 -40.39
C ASN A 497 26.70 4.34 -39.39
N GLY A 498 25.37 4.33 -39.20
CA GLY A 498 24.73 5.17 -38.20
C GLY A 498 25.17 4.79 -36.79
N PHE A 499 25.20 3.48 -36.49
CA PHE A 499 25.59 2.96 -35.18
C PHE A 499 26.99 3.43 -34.76
N ASN A 500 28.02 3.24 -35.59
CA ASN A 500 29.41 3.60 -35.25
C ASN A 500 29.61 5.12 -35.02
N ILE A 501 28.72 5.97 -35.55
CA ILE A 501 28.79 7.43 -35.37
C ILE A 501 27.97 7.88 -34.16
N TYR A 502 26.73 7.41 -34.04
CA TYR A 502 25.79 7.89 -33.02
C TYR A 502 25.95 7.21 -31.65
N PHE A 503 26.43 5.96 -31.58
CA PHE A 503 26.56 5.25 -30.30
C PHE A 503 27.46 5.98 -29.29
N PRO A 504 28.67 6.45 -29.64
CA PRO A 504 29.49 7.25 -28.72
C PRO A 504 28.85 8.59 -28.34
N MET A 505 28.18 9.26 -29.29
CA MET A 505 27.52 10.55 -29.06
C MET A 505 26.37 10.41 -28.06
N VAL A 506 25.54 9.38 -28.20
CA VAL A 506 24.43 9.11 -27.28
C VAL A 506 24.98 8.68 -25.91
N MET A 507 26.04 7.86 -25.84
CA MET A 507 26.64 7.51 -24.55
C MET A 507 27.20 8.73 -23.82
N LEU A 508 27.92 9.61 -24.52
CA LEU A 508 28.42 10.88 -23.97
C LEU A 508 27.25 11.78 -23.50
N ALA A 509 26.17 11.86 -24.28
CA ALA A 509 24.98 12.61 -23.92
C ALA A 509 24.28 12.05 -22.67
N VAL A 510 24.17 10.72 -22.52
CA VAL A 510 23.60 10.07 -21.32
C VAL A 510 24.51 10.26 -20.11
N CYS A 511 25.83 10.18 -20.28
CA CYS A 511 26.80 10.52 -19.22
C CYS A 511 26.63 11.98 -18.77
N ALA A 512 26.60 12.93 -19.70
CA ALA A 512 26.39 14.34 -19.39
C ALA A 512 25.01 14.57 -18.73
N ALA A 513 23.95 13.94 -19.23
CA ALA A 513 22.62 14.01 -18.66
C ALA A 513 22.56 13.47 -17.22
N THR A 514 23.30 12.40 -16.92
CA THR A 514 23.40 11.85 -15.56
C THR A 514 24.30 12.70 -14.67
N TRP A 515 25.37 13.31 -15.22
CA TRP A 515 26.29 14.19 -14.50
C TRP A 515 25.61 15.48 -14.04
N PHE A 516 24.86 16.14 -14.92
CA PHE A 516 24.13 17.37 -14.62
C PHE A 516 22.73 17.13 -14.02
N SER A 517 22.38 15.86 -13.70
CA SER A 517 21.06 15.45 -13.21
C SER A 517 19.91 15.97 -14.11
N LEU A 518 20.16 16.06 -15.43
CA LEU A 518 19.21 16.57 -16.41
C LEU A 518 17.92 15.73 -16.45
N GLY A 519 17.99 14.41 -16.24
CA GLY A 519 16.81 13.55 -16.22
C GLY A 519 15.81 13.92 -15.12
N SER A 520 16.27 14.17 -13.89
CA SER A 520 15.39 14.59 -12.79
C SER A 520 14.95 16.05 -12.95
N ARG A 521 15.81 16.93 -13.47
CA ARG A 521 15.46 18.33 -13.79
C ARG A 521 14.39 18.43 -14.89
N ILE A 522 14.48 17.61 -15.93
CA ILE A 522 13.48 17.53 -17.02
C ILE A 522 12.17 16.95 -16.50
N LEU A 523 12.20 15.93 -15.62
CA LEU A 523 10.97 15.39 -15.01
C LEU A 523 10.31 16.39 -14.04
N ASN A 524 11.09 17.20 -13.33
CA ASN A 524 10.57 18.33 -12.54
C ASN A 524 9.91 19.38 -13.45
N ALA A 525 10.61 19.81 -14.50
CA ALA A 525 10.11 20.70 -15.55
C ALA A 525 9.04 20.06 -16.49
N LEU A 526 8.49 18.91 -16.10
CA LEU A 526 7.32 18.26 -16.70
C LEU A 526 6.23 17.95 -15.64
N GLY A 527 6.36 18.48 -14.42
CA GLY A 527 5.38 18.37 -13.33
C GLY A 527 5.50 17.12 -12.45
N PHE A 528 6.47 16.22 -12.68
CA PHE A 528 6.55 14.94 -11.96
C PHE A 528 7.43 14.99 -10.69
N GLN A 529 7.01 15.74 -9.68
CA GLN A 529 7.71 15.90 -8.39
C GLN A 529 8.04 14.57 -7.67
N GLN A 530 7.26 13.50 -7.92
CA GLN A 530 7.43 12.18 -7.30
C GLN A 530 8.81 11.54 -7.57
N PHE A 531 9.46 11.92 -8.68
CA PHE A 531 10.78 11.41 -9.12
C PHE A 531 11.99 12.19 -8.59
N MET A 532 11.84 12.97 -7.51
CA MET A 532 12.98 13.51 -6.73
C MET A 532 14.07 12.45 -6.50
N ALA A 533 15.18 12.61 -7.22
CA ALA A 533 16.31 11.70 -7.25
C ALA A 533 17.54 12.33 -6.57
N ASN A 534 17.83 11.85 -5.36
CA ASN A 534 19.08 11.95 -4.59
C ASN A 534 19.65 13.33 -4.20
N ASP A 535 19.52 14.39 -5.00
CA ASP A 535 20.33 15.60 -4.79
C ASP A 535 19.70 16.60 -3.80
N GLU A 536 18.37 16.68 -3.71
CA GLU A 536 17.65 17.37 -2.63
C GLU A 536 16.81 16.38 -1.82
N ILE A 537 17.37 15.94 -0.70
CA ILE A 537 16.67 15.08 0.24
C ILE A 537 15.71 15.97 1.05
N SER A 538 14.42 15.99 0.69
CA SER A 538 13.40 16.72 1.44
C SER A 538 13.48 16.39 2.94
N SER A 539 13.67 17.45 3.74
CA SER A 539 13.78 17.35 5.20
C SER A 539 12.51 16.80 5.85
N GLU A 540 11.35 17.03 5.22
CA GLU A 540 10.05 16.57 5.70
C GLU A 540 9.94 15.05 5.59
N LEU A 541 10.23 14.49 4.41
CA LEU A 541 10.23 13.03 4.18
C LEU A 541 11.31 12.31 4.99
N VAL A 542 12.42 12.98 5.32
CA VAL A 542 13.42 12.46 6.27
C VAL A 542 12.89 12.45 7.70
N GLN A 543 12.18 13.50 8.10
CA GLN A 543 11.60 13.59 9.44
C GLN A 543 10.46 12.58 9.62
N GLU A 544 9.59 12.42 8.62
CA GLU A 544 8.59 11.35 8.57
C GLU A 544 9.26 9.97 8.68
N GLY A 545 10.31 9.71 7.90
CA GLY A 545 11.09 8.47 7.98
C GLY A 545 11.70 8.22 9.37
N ARG A 546 12.10 9.27 10.11
CA ARG A 546 12.55 9.17 11.50
C ARG A 546 11.40 8.82 12.44
N ASP A 547 10.25 9.46 12.29
CA ASP A 547 9.08 9.21 13.15
C ASP A 547 8.49 7.81 12.92
N LEU A 548 8.51 7.30 11.68
CA LEU A 548 8.23 5.91 11.34
C LEU A 548 9.19 4.94 12.04
N MET A 549 10.50 5.21 12.02
CA MET A 549 11.50 4.40 12.75
C MET A 549 11.28 4.42 14.27
N VAL A 550 10.89 5.56 14.86
CA VAL A 550 10.55 5.64 16.29
C VAL A 550 9.32 4.80 16.62
N ARG A 551 8.29 4.77 15.76
CA ARG A 551 7.11 3.90 15.92
C ARG A 551 7.52 2.41 15.83
N GLU A 552 8.35 2.05 14.86
CA GLU A 552 8.80 0.67 14.63
C GLU A 552 9.76 0.17 15.72
N LYS A 553 10.71 0.99 16.20
CA LYS A 553 11.55 0.66 17.38
C LYS A 553 10.68 0.35 18.60
N ARG A 554 9.66 1.18 18.90
CA ARG A 554 8.70 0.92 19.99
C ARG A 554 7.89 -0.35 19.78
N LYS A 555 7.51 -0.68 18.54
CA LYS A 555 6.79 -1.93 18.20
C LYS A 555 7.67 -3.15 18.48
N ARG A 556 8.90 -3.17 17.97
CA ARG A 556 9.87 -4.26 18.21
C ARG A 556 10.16 -4.42 19.70
N GLN A 557 10.42 -3.32 20.41
CA GLN A 557 10.65 -3.31 21.86
C GLN A 557 9.49 -3.89 22.68
N ARG A 558 8.23 -3.63 22.28
CA ARG A 558 7.05 -4.20 22.95
C ARG A 558 6.89 -5.70 22.68
N ASN A 559 7.14 -6.14 21.44
CA ASN A 559 7.07 -7.55 21.06
C ASN A 559 8.09 -8.36 21.84
N GLU A 560 9.36 -7.95 21.78
CA GLU A 560 10.44 -8.38 22.65
C GLU A 560 10.04 -8.45 24.14
N SER A 561 9.52 -7.35 24.69
CA SER A 561 9.16 -7.30 26.12
C SER A 561 8.00 -8.25 26.44
N ALA A 562 7.19 -8.64 25.46
CA ALA A 562 6.18 -9.69 25.61
C ALA A 562 6.78 -11.11 25.47
N LEU A 563 7.76 -11.29 24.60
CA LEU A 563 8.47 -12.57 24.37
C LEU A 563 9.39 -12.92 25.56
N SER A 564 10.13 -11.94 26.10
CA SER A 564 10.88 -12.05 27.36
C SER A 564 9.93 -12.38 28.53
N ARG A 565 8.80 -11.68 28.68
CA ARG A 565 7.78 -12.04 29.71
C ARG A 565 7.21 -13.45 29.53
N ARG A 566 7.04 -13.93 28.29
CA ARG A 566 6.65 -15.34 28.02
C ARG A 566 7.77 -16.31 28.40
N ARG A 567 9.03 -15.96 28.16
CA ARG A 567 10.22 -16.75 28.53
C ARG A 567 10.42 -16.80 30.05
N ASP A 568 10.16 -15.69 30.76
CA ASP A 568 10.19 -15.60 32.23
C ASP A 568 9.06 -16.41 32.89
N LEU A 569 7.87 -16.47 32.26
CA LEU A 569 6.80 -17.36 32.70
C LEU A 569 7.22 -18.83 32.53
N ALA A 570 7.72 -19.21 31.36
CA ALA A 570 8.18 -20.56 31.08
C ALA A 570 9.36 -21.02 31.97
N SER A 571 10.25 -20.10 32.36
CA SER A 571 11.37 -20.39 33.27
C SER A 571 10.96 -20.46 34.76
N ARG A 572 9.78 -19.94 35.11
CA ARG A 572 9.15 -20.16 36.43
C ARG A 572 8.51 -21.54 36.52
N ASP A 573 7.83 -21.99 35.47
CA ASP A 573 7.21 -23.32 35.43
C ASP A 573 8.25 -24.46 35.39
N SER A 574 9.44 -24.26 34.81
CA SER A 574 10.52 -25.24 34.88
C SER A 574 11.17 -25.34 36.27
N ASN A 575 11.28 -24.22 37.00
CA ASN A 575 11.80 -24.21 38.38
C ASN A 575 10.81 -24.77 39.42
N THR A 576 9.52 -24.91 39.10
CA THR A 576 8.56 -25.60 40.00
C THR A 576 8.72 -27.13 40.03
N ASN A 577 9.41 -27.74 39.05
CA ASN A 577 9.55 -29.20 38.96
C ASN A 577 10.70 -29.80 39.79
N THR A 578 11.58 -29.00 40.40
CA THR A 578 12.59 -29.47 41.38
C THR A 578 12.17 -29.27 42.84
N ALA A 579 11.00 -28.68 43.10
CA ALA A 579 10.49 -28.43 44.45
C ALA A 579 9.49 -29.49 44.98
N ALA A 580 9.40 -30.66 44.33
CA ALA A 580 8.37 -31.68 44.62
C ALA A 580 8.90 -33.12 44.87
N THR A 581 10.19 -33.31 45.13
CA THR A 581 10.75 -34.66 45.46
C THR A 581 11.47 -34.78 46.80
N ASN A 582 11.74 -33.69 47.54
CA ASN A 582 12.46 -33.76 48.82
C ASN A 582 11.85 -32.90 49.95
N PHE A 583 10.54 -33.04 50.21
CA PHE A 583 10.00 -32.74 51.55
C PHE A 583 8.99 -33.77 52.07
N ARG A 584 9.36 -35.06 51.94
CA ARG A 584 8.92 -36.11 52.87
C ARG A 584 10.13 -36.57 53.69
N GLY A 585 10.71 -35.63 54.44
CA GLY A 585 12.04 -35.76 55.04
C GLY A 585 12.29 -34.82 56.21
N LEU A 586 11.37 -34.84 57.19
CA LEU A 586 11.58 -34.43 58.59
C LEU A 586 12.03 -32.99 58.92
N LEU A 587 11.51 -32.56 60.07
CA LEU A 587 12.15 -31.66 61.04
C LEU A 587 13.69 -31.62 60.95
N ARG A 588 14.27 -30.41 61.06
CA ARG A 588 15.36 -30.01 61.98
C ARG A 588 16.50 -29.17 61.36
N GLU A 589 16.87 -28.10 62.07
CA GLU A 589 18.14 -27.35 62.08
C GLU A 589 18.80 -26.86 60.77
N GLY A 590 18.81 -25.53 60.58
CA GLY A 590 20.02 -24.70 60.71
C GLY A 590 21.12 -24.72 59.63
N GLY A 591 21.72 -23.54 59.36
CA GLY A 591 23.10 -23.46 58.89
C GLY A 591 23.36 -22.78 57.52
N SER A 592 23.88 -21.56 57.59
CA SER A 592 24.89 -20.95 56.72
C SER A 592 25.65 -21.81 55.68
N GLY A 593 26.01 -21.22 54.52
CA GLY A 593 27.31 -21.50 53.89
C GLY A 593 27.44 -21.47 52.35
N ILE A 594 28.02 -20.37 51.85
CA ILE A 594 29.00 -20.23 50.74
C ILE A 594 29.45 -21.51 49.98
N GLY A 595 29.52 -21.48 48.64
CA GLY A 595 30.59 -22.20 47.89
C GLY A 595 30.37 -22.69 46.44
N TYR A 596 30.94 -21.97 45.46
CA TYR A 596 31.62 -22.41 44.20
C TYR A 596 31.27 -23.69 43.39
N ASN A 597 31.22 -23.50 42.04
CA ASN A 597 31.70 -24.36 40.92
C ASN A 597 31.23 -25.84 40.82
N THR A 598 30.78 -26.38 39.68
CA THR A 598 31.45 -26.50 38.36
C THR A 598 30.49 -27.04 37.27
N ASN A 599 30.92 -26.98 36.00
CA ASN A 599 30.25 -27.44 34.75
C ASN A 599 29.66 -28.87 34.74
N GLY A 600 28.63 -29.06 33.91
CA GLY A 600 28.23 -30.36 33.35
C GLY A 600 27.14 -30.20 32.26
N ASN A 601 27.44 -30.56 31.01
CA ASN A 601 26.46 -30.60 29.91
C ASN A 601 25.58 -31.85 30.01
N SER A 602 24.29 -31.72 29.74
CA SER A 602 23.54 -32.68 28.89
C SER A 602 22.19 -32.09 28.45
N ASP A 603 21.85 -32.39 27.21
CA ASP A 603 20.68 -31.95 26.44
C ASP A 603 19.31 -32.16 27.12
N GLU A 604 18.36 -31.23 26.88
CA GLU A 604 16.95 -31.60 26.68
C GLU A 604 16.12 -30.54 25.92
N LEU A 605 14.96 -30.98 25.42
CA LEU A 605 14.15 -30.32 24.38
C LEU A 605 13.48 -29.01 24.83
N SER A 606 13.32 -28.06 23.90
CA SER A 606 12.46 -26.88 24.03
C SER A 606 11.18 -27.02 23.18
N PRO A 607 9.97 -26.71 23.70
CA PRO A 607 8.76 -26.58 22.90
C PRO A 607 8.60 -25.18 22.27
N ASP A 608 7.67 -25.08 21.31
CA ASP A 608 7.60 -24.05 20.27
C ASP A 608 7.28 -22.61 20.75
N TYR A 609 7.77 -21.64 19.97
CA TYR A 609 7.62 -20.21 20.23
C TYR A 609 6.48 -19.59 19.42
N SER A 610 5.69 -18.69 20.03
CA SER A 610 4.62 -17.95 19.36
C SER A 610 5.18 -17.03 18.25
N ARG A 611 4.77 -17.25 17.00
CA ARG A 611 5.24 -16.52 15.81
C ARG A 611 4.53 -15.17 15.62
N SER A 612 5.19 -14.24 14.93
CA SER A 612 4.56 -13.03 14.35
C SER A 612 3.97 -13.32 12.96
N LEU A 613 3.07 -12.47 12.44
CA LEU A 613 2.50 -12.56 11.07
C LEU A 613 3.55 -12.87 10.00
N SER A 614 4.61 -12.07 9.95
CA SER A 614 5.71 -12.27 9.01
C SER A 614 6.48 -13.58 9.25
N GLN A 615 6.53 -14.08 10.48
CA GLN A 615 7.08 -15.41 10.81
C GLN A 615 6.08 -16.56 10.64
N GLU A 616 4.76 -16.33 10.62
CA GLU A 616 3.75 -17.36 10.33
C GLU A 616 3.59 -17.54 8.81
N ILE A 617 3.59 -16.43 8.06
CA ILE A 617 3.87 -16.40 6.63
C ILE A 617 5.20 -17.10 6.38
N ASN A 618 6.30 -16.64 6.99
CA ASN A 618 7.58 -17.36 6.96
C ASN A 618 7.60 -18.64 7.85
N ALA A 619 6.48 -19.31 8.13
CA ALA A 619 6.48 -20.66 8.73
C ALA A 619 5.73 -21.65 7.85
N ARG A 620 4.56 -21.25 7.32
CA ARG A 620 4.03 -21.83 6.07
C ARG A 620 5.07 -21.74 4.95
N PHE A 621 5.93 -20.72 5.01
CA PHE A 621 7.16 -20.55 4.23
C PHE A 621 8.41 -20.41 5.14
N GLY A 622 8.63 -21.35 6.08
CA GLY A 622 9.74 -21.46 7.07
C GLY A 622 11.00 -20.55 6.99
N LEU A 623 11.24 -19.71 8.02
CA LEU A 623 12.50 -19.30 8.68
C LEU A 623 12.27 -18.18 9.73
N SER A 624 13.10 -18.13 10.78
CA SER A 624 12.96 -17.30 11.99
C SER A 624 14.22 -16.44 12.29
N THR A 625 14.12 -15.51 13.25
CA THR A 625 15.23 -14.96 14.07
C THR A 625 14.68 -13.94 15.08
N ASP A 626 15.41 -13.72 16.19
CA ASP A 626 14.99 -12.87 17.31
C ASP A 626 16.19 -12.22 18.04
N GLU A 627 15.91 -11.17 18.82
CA GLU A 627 16.69 -10.59 19.94
C GLU A 627 17.87 -9.57 19.81
N THR A 628 18.05 -8.43 20.59
CA THR A 628 17.15 -7.52 21.42
C THR A 628 17.76 -6.41 22.40
N LEU A 629 17.07 -5.26 22.64
CA LEU A 629 17.21 -4.10 23.62
C LEU A 629 18.47 -3.23 23.97
N SER A 630 18.11 -1.96 24.29
CA SER A 630 18.74 -0.64 24.61
C SER A 630 18.79 -0.25 26.14
N PRO A 631 18.64 1.02 26.68
CA PRO A 631 19.11 2.40 26.35
C PRO A 631 19.56 3.29 27.59
N LYS A 632 20.02 4.57 27.41
CA LYS A 632 19.58 5.79 28.20
C LYS A 632 20.23 7.19 27.88
N ARG A 633 19.36 8.15 27.51
CA ARG A 633 19.24 9.61 27.88
C ARG A 633 20.28 10.74 27.51
N LYS A 634 19.82 11.62 26.58
CA LYS A 634 19.50 13.09 26.67
C LYS A 634 20.55 14.25 26.78
N ASN A 635 20.47 15.13 25.76
CA ASN A 635 20.48 16.62 25.73
C ASN A 635 21.64 17.48 26.31
N ARG A 636 22.21 18.40 25.49
CA ARG A 636 21.96 19.87 25.59
C ARG A 636 22.62 20.76 24.48
N MET A 637 22.04 21.96 24.31
CA MET A 637 22.50 23.15 23.55
C MET A 637 22.53 23.01 22.01
N GLN A 638 21.89 23.87 21.21
CA GLN A 638 21.24 25.17 21.44
C GLN A 638 22.15 26.26 22.05
N LYS A 639 22.97 26.88 21.19
CA LYS A 639 23.30 28.33 21.14
C LYS A 639 24.29 28.59 20.01
N TRP A 640 24.23 29.81 19.45
CA TRP A 640 24.95 30.40 18.30
C TRP A 640 24.09 30.66 17.06
N PHE A 641 22.97 31.35 17.30
CA PHE A 641 22.32 32.21 16.32
C PHE A 641 22.86 33.64 16.53
N ILE A 642 22.96 34.46 15.47
CA ILE A 642 23.37 35.88 15.49
C ILE A 642 24.90 36.06 15.76
N LEU A 643 25.71 36.73 14.91
CA LEU A 643 25.56 38.10 14.42
C LEU A 643 26.40 38.40 13.14
N THR A 644 25.79 39.10 12.18
CA THR A 644 26.37 39.98 11.11
C THR A 644 27.41 39.41 10.11
N LEU A 645 27.13 39.42 8.80
CA LEU A 645 27.11 40.58 7.87
C LEU A 645 28.48 41.25 7.68
N PHE A 646 29.05 41.16 6.47
CA PHE A 646 29.32 42.33 5.61
C PHE A 646 29.70 41.91 4.17
N VAL A 647 29.57 42.85 3.22
CA VAL A 647 29.94 42.78 1.78
C VAL A 647 29.06 41.91 0.87
N ALA A 648 27.96 42.51 0.43
CA ALA A 648 27.37 42.26 -0.89
C ALA A 648 27.01 43.62 -1.53
N VAL A 649 27.75 44.05 -2.56
CA VAL A 649 27.35 45.10 -3.53
C VAL A 649 28.06 44.83 -4.87
N ILE A 650 27.41 45.20 -5.98
CA ILE A 650 27.87 45.18 -7.38
C ILE A 650 27.77 43.82 -8.11
N ALA A 651 26.55 43.49 -8.52
CA ALA A 651 26.25 43.04 -9.89
C ALA A 651 24.75 43.26 -10.15
N GLN A 652 24.40 44.27 -10.94
CA GLN A 652 23.02 44.54 -11.38
C GLN A 652 22.92 44.13 -12.85
N GLN A 653 22.14 43.09 -13.15
CA GLN A 653 21.90 42.68 -14.54
C GLN A 653 20.49 42.08 -14.67
N SER A 654 19.82 42.44 -15.77
CA SER A 654 18.40 42.21 -16.04
C SER A 654 18.01 40.75 -16.19
N SER A 655 16.93 40.35 -15.50
CA SER A 655 16.25 39.06 -15.63
C SER A 655 15.44 38.97 -16.94
N ALA A 656 16.11 38.62 -18.05
CA ALA A 656 15.42 38.22 -19.27
C ALA A 656 14.81 36.83 -19.07
N ALA A 657 13.49 36.74 -19.15
CA ALA A 657 12.75 35.48 -19.01
C ALA A 657 12.70 34.70 -20.33
N THR A 658 12.59 33.37 -20.27
CA THR A 658 12.38 32.52 -21.44
C THR A 658 11.07 31.74 -21.32
N CYS A 659 10.18 31.94 -22.30
CA CYS A 659 9.01 31.07 -22.51
C CYS A 659 9.43 29.76 -23.16
N ARG A 660 8.86 28.64 -22.70
CA ARG A 660 8.79 27.40 -23.47
C ARG A 660 7.45 27.36 -24.19
N PHE A 661 7.47 27.37 -25.52
CA PHE A 661 6.25 27.29 -26.33
C PHE A 661 5.91 25.84 -26.74
N PHE A 662 4.64 25.47 -26.65
CA PHE A 662 4.12 24.17 -27.07
C PHE A 662 2.61 24.26 -27.38
N PHE A 663 2.05 23.20 -27.99
CA PHE A 663 0.60 23.06 -28.13
C PHE A 663 0.05 22.22 -26.98
N ASP A 664 -0.82 22.82 -26.19
CA ASP A 664 -1.66 22.15 -25.22
C ASP A 664 -2.96 21.67 -25.89
N GLN A 665 -3.50 20.52 -25.45
CA GLN A 665 -4.73 19.95 -26.02
C GLN A 665 -5.99 20.73 -25.62
N PHE A 666 -5.95 21.46 -24.50
CA PHE A 666 -7.07 22.23 -23.98
C PHE A 666 -6.86 23.73 -24.16
N PHE A 667 -5.64 24.22 -23.90
CA PHE A 667 -5.33 25.66 -23.93
C PHE A 667 -4.79 26.17 -25.27
N GLY A 668 -4.55 25.27 -26.23
CA GLY A 668 -3.99 25.63 -27.54
C GLY A 668 -2.51 26.01 -27.47
N TYR A 669 -2.06 26.92 -28.34
CA TYR A 669 -0.67 27.34 -28.36
C TYR A 669 -0.32 28.14 -27.11
N THR A 670 0.60 27.62 -26.29
CA THR A 670 0.81 28.03 -24.90
C THR A 670 2.28 28.37 -24.63
N CYS A 671 2.53 29.47 -23.92
CA CYS A 671 3.81 29.69 -23.22
C CYS A 671 3.77 29.07 -21.82
N GLU A 672 4.85 28.39 -21.44
CA GLU A 672 5.20 28.10 -20.05
C GLU A 672 6.44 28.89 -19.63
N LEU A 673 6.29 29.75 -18.61
CA LEU A 673 7.37 30.53 -18.01
C LEU A 673 8.15 29.68 -17.01
N ASN A 674 9.47 29.59 -17.15
CA ASN A 674 10.35 28.81 -16.27
C ASN A 674 11.59 29.60 -15.84
N GLY A 675 12.07 29.37 -14.62
CA GLY A 675 13.40 29.82 -14.16
C GLY A 675 13.50 31.33 -13.84
N VAL A 676 12.40 31.94 -13.41
CA VAL A 676 12.31 33.37 -13.11
C VAL A 676 11.88 33.59 -11.66
N GLU A 677 12.55 34.47 -10.93
CA GLU A 677 12.05 35.03 -9.67
C GLU A 677 11.76 36.52 -9.87
N VAL A 678 10.48 36.92 -9.88
CA VAL A 678 10.06 38.33 -9.84
C VAL A 678 9.83 38.69 -8.38
N THR A 679 10.72 39.52 -7.83
CA THR A 679 10.71 39.86 -6.40
C THR A 679 10.11 41.23 -6.11
N THR A 680 10.01 42.10 -7.12
CA THR A 680 9.52 43.49 -6.96
C THR A 680 8.41 43.82 -7.96
N GLU A 681 7.47 44.66 -7.52
CA GLU A 681 6.28 45.09 -8.26
C GLU A 681 6.57 45.81 -9.59
N ASN A 682 7.75 46.43 -9.72
CA ASN A 682 8.15 47.25 -10.87
C ASN A 682 9.16 46.56 -11.81
N GLU A 683 9.41 45.26 -11.64
CA GLU A 683 10.20 44.46 -12.58
C GLU A 683 9.40 44.18 -13.86
N ASN A 684 9.56 45.05 -14.86
CA ASN A 684 9.07 44.79 -16.22
C ASN A 684 9.76 43.55 -16.80
N LEU A 685 9.07 42.41 -16.77
CA LEU A 685 9.62 41.15 -17.25
C LEU A 685 9.58 41.09 -18.78
N VAL A 686 10.72 41.31 -19.42
CA VAL A 686 10.86 41.10 -20.87
C VAL A 686 11.08 39.62 -21.12
N ILE A 687 10.09 38.98 -21.76
CA ILE A 687 10.17 37.59 -22.20
C ILE A 687 10.84 37.56 -23.57
N ASN A 688 11.87 36.74 -23.73
CA ASN A 688 12.44 36.41 -25.03
C ASN A 688 11.55 35.40 -25.76
N THR A 689 11.16 35.75 -27.00
CA THR A 689 10.21 35.00 -27.85
C THR A 689 10.84 34.41 -29.12
N ASP A 690 12.17 34.37 -29.21
CA ASP A 690 12.94 33.84 -30.37
C ASP A 690 12.66 32.35 -30.71
N ASN A 691 11.98 31.59 -29.83
CA ASN A 691 11.82 30.13 -29.89
C ASN A 691 10.38 29.64 -30.15
N HIS A 692 9.63 30.30 -31.03
CA HIS A 692 8.31 29.82 -31.45
C HIS A 692 8.36 28.51 -32.25
N VAL A 693 7.20 27.85 -32.35
CA VAL A 693 6.99 26.71 -33.26
C VAL A 693 6.80 27.26 -34.68
N GLU A 694 7.28 26.54 -35.69
CA GLU A 694 7.20 26.98 -37.10
C GLU A 694 5.77 27.35 -37.51
N GLY A 695 5.59 28.58 -38.00
CA GLY A 695 4.29 29.15 -38.35
C GLY A 695 3.49 29.79 -37.20
N GLN A 696 4.05 29.87 -35.98
CA GLN A 696 3.47 30.56 -34.82
C GLN A 696 4.25 31.84 -34.45
N ASN A 697 3.63 32.72 -33.67
CA ASN A 697 4.26 33.94 -33.14
C ASN A 697 3.59 34.39 -31.82
N ASP A 698 4.05 35.48 -31.23
CA ASP A 698 3.47 36.06 -30.00
C ASP A 698 1.95 36.34 -30.09
N THR A 699 1.43 36.68 -31.27
CA THR A 699 0.00 36.92 -31.48
C THR A 699 -0.84 35.65 -31.64
N THR A 700 -0.22 34.47 -31.76
CA THR A 700 -0.96 33.19 -31.78
C THR A 700 -0.95 32.47 -30.43
N VAL A 701 -0.32 33.04 -29.41
CA VAL A 701 -0.31 32.49 -28.04
C VAL A 701 -1.69 32.69 -27.40
N MET A 702 -2.36 31.57 -27.13
CA MET A 702 -3.69 31.50 -26.52
C MET A 702 -3.62 31.18 -25.01
N GLY A 703 -2.55 30.54 -24.55
CA GLY A 703 -2.35 30.17 -23.15
C GLY A 703 -1.03 30.67 -22.56
N PHE A 704 -1.04 31.00 -21.28
CA PHE A 704 0.16 31.27 -20.50
C PHE A 704 0.08 30.56 -19.15
N ARG A 705 1.14 29.82 -18.80
CA ARG A 705 1.27 29.19 -17.48
C ARG A 705 2.63 29.42 -16.86
N VAL A 706 2.69 29.35 -15.54
CA VAL A 706 3.94 29.37 -14.78
C VAL A 706 4.32 27.94 -14.39
N GLY A 707 5.56 27.54 -14.69
CA GLY A 707 6.16 26.28 -14.25
C GLY A 707 7.05 26.49 -13.02
N ASP A 708 8.34 26.21 -13.16
CA ASP A 708 9.34 26.41 -12.09
C ASP A 708 9.73 27.92 -11.99
N ALA A 709 8.79 28.81 -11.68
CA ALA A 709 9.05 30.24 -11.45
C ALA A 709 8.28 30.80 -10.23
N ILE A 710 8.91 31.75 -9.53
CA ILE A 710 8.37 32.40 -8.33
C ILE A 710 8.04 33.86 -8.68
N LEU A 711 6.77 34.15 -8.90
CA LEU A 711 6.27 35.49 -9.16
C LEU A 711 5.65 36.04 -7.88
N ARG A 712 6.37 36.84 -7.08
CA ARG A 712 5.76 37.47 -5.89
C ARG A 712 4.68 38.48 -6.25
N PHE A 713 4.82 39.06 -7.44
CA PHE A 713 3.92 40.00 -8.10
C PHE A 713 3.73 39.57 -9.56
N PHE A 714 2.54 39.80 -10.14
CA PHE A 714 2.33 39.58 -11.57
C PHE A 714 2.96 40.74 -12.37
N PRO A 715 3.91 40.49 -13.28
CA PRO A 715 4.69 41.55 -13.91
C PRO A 715 3.89 42.28 -15.00
N ASN A 716 3.98 43.61 -14.98
CA ASN A 716 3.32 44.47 -15.96
C ASN A 716 3.87 44.23 -17.38
N GLY A 717 2.96 44.13 -18.36
CA GLY A 717 3.30 44.12 -19.80
C GLY A 717 3.21 42.77 -20.50
N ILE A 718 3.18 41.62 -19.80
CA ILE A 718 3.02 40.28 -20.44
C ILE A 718 1.77 40.23 -21.34
N LEU A 719 0.67 40.80 -20.87
CA LEU A 719 -0.61 40.85 -21.59
C LEU A 719 -0.59 41.74 -22.85
N GLN A 720 0.38 42.65 -22.94
CA GLN A 720 0.61 43.46 -24.15
C GLN A 720 1.49 42.71 -25.16
N GLN A 721 2.35 41.81 -24.69
CA GLN A 721 3.19 40.94 -25.53
C GLN A 721 2.37 39.80 -26.16
N PHE A 722 1.42 39.22 -25.43
CA PHE A 722 0.53 38.15 -25.91
C PHE A 722 -0.94 38.64 -26.01
N PRO A 723 -1.31 39.44 -27.04
CA PRO A 723 -2.59 40.15 -27.07
C PRO A 723 -3.83 39.26 -27.27
N ASN A 724 -3.67 38.03 -27.77
CA ASN A 724 -4.77 37.09 -28.02
C ASN A 724 -4.89 35.99 -26.95
N MET A 725 -4.20 36.17 -25.82
CA MET A 725 -4.19 35.22 -24.72
C MET A 725 -5.57 35.10 -24.09
N TYR A 726 -6.07 33.86 -23.99
CA TYR A 726 -7.39 33.50 -23.48
C TYR A 726 -7.33 32.77 -22.13
N TYR A 727 -6.28 31.97 -21.91
CA TYR A 727 -6.04 31.22 -20.68
C TYR A 727 -4.81 31.73 -19.93
N LEU A 728 -4.96 32.03 -18.63
CA LEU A 728 -3.87 32.41 -17.73
C LEU A 728 -3.87 31.51 -16.48
N ILE A 729 -2.79 30.75 -16.27
CA ILE A 729 -2.71 29.70 -15.24
C ILE A 729 -1.48 29.94 -14.34
N LEU A 730 -1.71 30.44 -13.14
CA LEU A 730 -0.72 30.85 -12.13
C LEU A 730 -0.87 29.99 -10.86
N VAL A 731 -0.67 28.68 -11.01
CA VAL A 731 -0.76 27.72 -9.90
C VAL A 731 0.59 27.62 -9.18
N ASN A 732 0.59 27.61 -7.84
CA ASN A 732 1.80 27.46 -7.01
C ASN A 732 2.92 28.46 -7.38
N SER A 733 2.55 29.66 -7.85
CA SER A 733 3.47 30.64 -8.44
C SER A 733 4.10 31.58 -7.40
N GLY A 734 3.78 31.42 -6.10
CA GLY A 734 4.33 32.25 -5.03
C GLY A 734 3.83 33.71 -5.00
N LEU A 735 2.70 34.00 -5.67
CA LEU A 735 2.09 35.33 -5.68
C LEU A 735 1.65 35.73 -4.27
N THR A 736 2.07 36.91 -3.83
CA THR A 736 1.77 37.46 -2.50
C THR A 736 0.72 38.57 -2.53
N ALA A 737 0.59 39.27 -3.66
CA ALA A 737 -0.40 40.31 -3.89
C ALA A 737 -0.73 40.44 -5.39
N LEU A 738 -1.96 40.86 -5.69
CA LEU A 738 -2.35 41.33 -7.02
C LEU A 738 -2.26 42.85 -7.04
N THR A 739 -1.46 43.42 -7.93
CA THR A 739 -1.20 44.86 -7.96
C THR A 739 -2.21 45.57 -8.88
N PRO A 740 -2.72 46.76 -8.51
CA PRO A 740 -3.68 47.48 -9.35
C PRO A 740 -3.12 47.75 -10.76
N GLY A 741 -3.86 47.33 -11.79
CA GLY A 741 -3.44 47.45 -13.19
C GLY A 741 -2.54 46.33 -13.72
N ALA A 742 -2.20 45.31 -12.91
CA ALA A 742 -1.45 44.13 -13.36
C ALA A 742 -2.06 43.43 -14.58
N PHE A 743 -3.39 43.49 -14.71
CA PHE A 743 -4.16 42.88 -15.79
C PHE A 743 -4.40 43.79 -17.01
N ASN A 744 -3.77 44.97 -17.06
CA ASN A 744 -3.94 45.92 -18.16
C ASN A 744 -3.52 45.33 -19.52
N GLY A 745 -4.48 45.29 -20.46
CA GLY A 745 -4.32 44.70 -21.79
C GLY A 745 -4.95 43.32 -21.96
N GLY A 746 -5.36 42.66 -20.87
CA GLY A 746 -5.94 41.31 -20.87
C GLY A 746 -7.38 41.19 -21.41
N VAL A 747 -7.77 42.03 -22.38
CA VAL A 747 -9.16 42.14 -22.88
C VAL A 747 -9.69 40.82 -23.43
N ASN A 748 -8.83 39.96 -23.95
CA ASN A 748 -9.21 38.66 -24.53
C ASN A 748 -9.16 37.47 -23.55
N LEU A 749 -8.78 37.69 -22.28
CA LEU A 749 -8.73 36.61 -21.28
C LEU A 749 -10.16 36.16 -20.92
N GLY A 750 -10.45 34.89 -21.18
CA GLY A 750 -11.69 34.24 -20.79
C GLY A 750 -11.57 33.36 -19.54
N VAL A 751 -10.36 32.87 -19.22
CA VAL A 751 -10.10 32.00 -18.07
C VAL A 751 -8.84 32.47 -17.34
N VAL A 752 -8.97 32.75 -16.05
CA VAL A 752 -7.87 33.10 -15.15
C VAL A 752 -7.89 32.20 -13.92
N THR A 753 -6.81 31.46 -13.71
CA THR A 753 -6.60 30.60 -12.53
C THR A 753 -5.37 31.10 -11.78
N ILE A 754 -5.52 31.43 -10.51
CA ILE A 754 -4.45 31.86 -9.61
C ILE A 754 -4.63 31.15 -8.28
N SER A 755 -4.20 29.89 -8.20
CA SER A 755 -4.42 29.03 -7.02
C SER A 755 -3.12 28.51 -6.40
N GLN A 756 -3.21 28.02 -5.16
CA GLN A 756 -2.04 27.56 -4.37
C GLN A 756 -0.95 28.63 -4.19
N SER A 757 -1.32 29.91 -4.16
CA SER A 757 -0.40 31.03 -3.93
C SER A 757 -0.61 31.66 -2.53
N GLU A 758 0.11 32.72 -2.20
CA GLU A 758 0.06 33.38 -0.89
C GLU A 758 -0.71 34.72 -0.90
N ILE A 759 -1.64 34.91 -1.84
CA ILE A 759 -2.42 36.15 -1.98
C ILE A 759 -3.30 36.34 -0.75
N THR A 760 -3.26 37.54 -0.15
CA THR A 760 -4.00 37.88 1.09
C THR A 760 -5.17 38.83 0.89
N THR A 761 -5.19 39.64 -0.16
CA THR A 761 -6.26 40.61 -0.43
C THR A 761 -6.55 40.75 -1.93
N ILE A 762 -7.80 41.01 -2.29
CA ILE A 762 -8.19 41.41 -3.66
C ILE A 762 -8.54 42.91 -3.67
N PRO A 763 -7.74 43.77 -4.33
CA PRO A 763 -8.01 45.21 -4.39
C PRO A 763 -9.10 45.59 -5.41
N ALA A 764 -9.64 46.80 -5.25
CA ALA A 764 -10.66 47.38 -6.12
C ALA A 764 -10.25 47.36 -7.60
N GLY A 765 -11.17 46.94 -8.48
CA GLY A 765 -11.01 47.03 -9.94
C GLY A 765 -9.81 46.27 -10.54
N VAL A 766 -9.16 45.37 -9.79
CA VAL A 766 -7.94 44.69 -10.26
C VAL A 766 -8.19 43.85 -11.53
N PHE A 767 -9.41 43.32 -11.66
CA PHE A 767 -9.86 42.54 -12.82
C PHE A 767 -10.66 43.36 -13.85
N ASP A 768 -10.83 44.67 -13.67
CA ASP A 768 -11.60 45.54 -14.59
C ASP A 768 -11.19 45.45 -16.07
N PRO A 769 -9.89 45.30 -16.43
CA PRO A 769 -9.50 45.14 -17.84
C PRO A 769 -10.01 43.84 -18.50
N LEU A 770 -10.44 42.85 -17.71
CA LEU A 770 -10.79 41.50 -18.15
C LEU A 770 -12.29 41.39 -18.50
N VAL A 771 -12.74 42.21 -19.44
CA VAL A 771 -14.17 42.35 -19.80
C VAL A 771 -14.79 41.08 -20.39
N ASN A 772 -13.98 40.17 -20.94
CA ASN A 772 -14.42 38.88 -21.48
C ASN A 772 -14.22 37.69 -20.53
N LEU A 773 -13.84 37.95 -19.26
CA LEU A 773 -13.59 36.91 -18.27
C LEU A 773 -14.85 36.10 -17.98
N GLY A 774 -14.81 34.80 -18.27
CA GLY A 774 -15.88 33.85 -18.02
C GLY A 774 -15.62 32.91 -16.83
N VAL A 775 -14.35 32.60 -16.53
CA VAL A 775 -13.95 31.73 -15.41
C VAL A 775 -12.84 32.38 -14.61
N LEU A 776 -13.02 32.47 -13.28
CA LEU A 776 -12.02 32.98 -12.34
C LEU A 776 -11.87 32.02 -11.15
N ASP A 777 -10.71 31.37 -11.06
CA ASP A 777 -10.31 30.51 -9.93
C ASP A 777 -9.23 31.23 -9.11
N LEU A 778 -9.56 31.55 -7.86
CA LEU A 778 -8.70 32.14 -6.83
C LEU A 778 -8.59 31.22 -5.60
N SER A 779 -8.86 29.93 -5.77
CA SER A 779 -8.91 28.95 -4.70
C SER A 779 -7.55 28.68 -4.06
N ASN A 780 -7.55 28.12 -2.85
CA ASN A 780 -6.32 27.66 -2.18
C ASN A 780 -5.27 28.78 -2.01
N ASN A 781 -5.71 30.00 -1.68
CA ASN A 781 -4.84 31.13 -1.34
C ASN A 781 -4.91 31.44 0.18
N ARG A 782 -4.59 32.67 0.58
CA ARG A 782 -4.73 33.15 1.97
C ARG A 782 -5.60 34.40 2.05
N ILE A 783 -6.55 34.54 1.13
CA ILE A 783 -7.37 35.74 0.97
C ILE A 783 -8.21 35.93 2.23
N THR A 784 -8.07 37.08 2.88
CA THR A 784 -8.85 37.48 4.07
C THR A 784 -9.88 38.55 3.76
N GLU A 785 -9.63 39.38 2.75
CA GLU A 785 -10.44 40.55 2.40
C GLU A 785 -10.56 40.71 0.87
N ILE A 786 -11.77 41.04 0.40
CA ILE A 786 -12.11 41.31 -1.00
C ILE A 786 -12.80 42.67 -1.04
N HIS A 787 -12.30 43.59 -1.86
CA HIS A 787 -12.92 44.91 -2.03
C HIS A 787 -14.29 44.79 -2.71
N GLU A 788 -15.25 45.63 -2.32
CA GLU A 788 -16.63 45.59 -2.85
C GLU A 788 -16.74 45.83 -4.38
N ASP A 789 -15.75 46.49 -4.96
CA ASP A 789 -15.62 46.77 -6.40
C ASP A 789 -14.63 45.82 -7.11
N ALA A 790 -14.24 44.68 -6.52
CA ALA A 790 -13.22 43.79 -7.09
C ALA A 790 -13.62 43.18 -8.46
N PHE A 791 -14.92 42.97 -8.69
CA PHE A 791 -15.47 42.33 -9.89
C PHE A 791 -16.39 43.25 -10.70
N MET A 792 -16.36 44.57 -10.45
CA MET A 792 -17.39 45.51 -10.92
C MET A 792 -17.67 45.45 -12.43
N ASN A 793 -16.63 45.27 -13.26
CA ASN A 793 -16.74 45.27 -14.72
C ASN A 793 -16.68 43.87 -15.36
N ASN A 794 -16.67 42.79 -14.57
CA ASN A 794 -16.63 41.40 -15.07
C ASN A 794 -18.05 40.82 -15.23
N GLU A 795 -18.87 41.45 -16.07
CA GLU A 795 -20.28 41.08 -16.31
C GLU A 795 -20.46 39.72 -17.01
N ASN A 796 -19.41 39.22 -17.68
CA ASN A 796 -19.42 37.96 -18.42
C ASN A 796 -19.03 36.73 -17.57
N LEU A 797 -18.75 36.92 -16.28
CA LEU A 797 -18.30 35.86 -15.40
C LEU A 797 -19.41 34.81 -15.20
N LEU A 798 -19.10 33.55 -15.57
CA LEU A 798 -19.97 32.38 -15.44
C LEU A 798 -19.58 31.51 -14.25
N ASP A 799 -18.28 31.44 -13.93
CA ASP A 799 -17.73 30.57 -12.89
C ASP A 799 -16.73 31.34 -12.01
N LEU A 800 -16.93 31.28 -10.69
CA LEU A 800 -16.12 31.96 -9.69
C LEU A 800 -15.85 31.07 -8.48
N GLU A 801 -14.61 30.59 -8.37
CA GLU A 801 -14.13 29.73 -7.28
C GLU A 801 -13.15 30.52 -6.39
N ILE A 802 -13.54 30.80 -5.14
CA ILE A 802 -12.72 31.47 -4.11
C ILE A 802 -12.68 30.63 -2.81
N ASN A 803 -12.83 29.32 -2.97
CA ASN A 803 -12.75 28.32 -1.91
C ASN A 803 -11.34 28.16 -1.31
N ASP A 804 -11.24 27.43 -0.19
CA ASP A 804 -9.97 27.12 0.48
C ASP A 804 -9.13 28.38 0.80
N ASN A 805 -9.80 29.40 1.37
CA ASN A 805 -9.23 30.71 1.70
C ASN A 805 -9.51 31.07 3.17
N MET A 806 -9.34 32.34 3.56
CA MET A 806 -9.55 32.81 4.94
C MET A 806 -10.55 33.96 5.04
N ILE A 807 -11.49 34.05 4.08
CA ILE A 807 -12.47 35.14 3.99
C ILE A 807 -13.45 35.05 5.17
N GLU A 808 -13.63 36.15 5.90
CA GLU A 808 -14.53 36.21 7.06
C GLU A 808 -15.88 36.88 6.78
N ARG A 809 -15.95 37.73 5.73
CA ARG A 809 -17.13 38.55 5.38
C ARG A 809 -17.34 38.66 3.86
N ILE A 810 -18.59 38.73 3.43
CA ILE A 810 -18.99 39.04 2.04
C ILE A 810 -19.73 40.40 2.00
N PRO A 811 -19.20 41.42 1.29
CA PRO A 811 -19.86 42.72 1.13
C PRO A 811 -21.15 42.66 0.30
N GLY A 812 -22.13 43.52 0.63
CA GLY A 812 -23.46 43.52 0.01
C GLY A 812 -23.47 43.92 -1.47
N THR A 813 -22.41 44.61 -1.90
CA THR A 813 -22.22 45.15 -3.25
C THR A 813 -21.29 44.31 -4.13
N LEU A 814 -20.65 43.26 -3.59
CA LEU A 814 -19.54 42.55 -4.24
C LEU A 814 -19.90 41.91 -5.59
N PHE A 815 -21.10 41.33 -5.70
CA PHE A 815 -21.56 40.61 -6.90
C PHE A 815 -22.61 41.37 -7.71
N ARG A 816 -22.69 42.69 -7.55
CA ARG A 816 -23.77 43.52 -8.14
C ARG A 816 -23.84 43.53 -9.67
N SER A 817 -22.76 43.10 -10.35
CA SER A 817 -22.66 43.04 -11.81
C SER A 817 -22.74 41.62 -12.37
N GLN A 818 -22.69 40.59 -11.51
CA GLN A 818 -22.46 39.18 -11.88
C GLN A 818 -23.74 38.44 -12.27
N ARG A 819 -24.57 39.05 -13.12
CA ARG A 819 -25.89 38.51 -13.51
C ARG A 819 -25.83 37.19 -14.29
N ARG A 820 -24.68 36.90 -14.90
CA ARG A 820 -24.42 35.68 -15.69
C ARG A 820 -23.74 34.56 -14.90
N LEU A 821 -23.42 34.77 -13.62
CA LEU A 821 -22.70 33.79 -12.83
C LEU A 821 -23.57 32.54 -12.61
N GLU A 822 -23.13 31.40 -13.12
CA GLU A 822 -23.78 30.09 -13.01
C GLU A 822 -23.24 29.29 -11.82
N ASN A 823 -21.93 29.37 -11.55
CA ASN A 823 -21.27 28.65 -10.46
C ASN A 823 -20.59 29.64 -9.49
N LEU A 824 -20.86 29.49 -8.18
CA LEU A 824 -20.19 30.25 -7.13
C LEU A 824 -19.66 29.31 -6.03
N GLY A 825 -18.33 29.25 -5.92
CA GLY A 825 -17.61 28.50 -4.90
C GLY A 825 -17.01 29.38 -3.82
N LEU A 826 -17.53 29.28 -2.60
CA LEU A 826 -17.05 30.00 -1.40
C LEU A 826 -16.71 29.05 -0.25
N TYR A 827 -16.59 27.74 -0.52
CA TYR A 827 -16.43 26.71 0.52
C TYR A 827 -15.05 26.69 1.19
N ASN A 828 -14.95 26.07 2.37
CA ASN A 828 -13.72 26.01 3.18
C ASN A 828 -13.07 27.38 3.40
N ASN A 829 -13.88 28.31 3.91
CA ASN A 829 -13.48 29.66 4.27
C ASN A 829 -13.79 29.90 5.77
N ARG A 830 -13.90 31.17 6.19
CA ARG A 830 -14.27 31.54 7.56
C ARG A 830 -15.49 32.45 7.60
N ILE A 831 -16.31 32.42 6.55
CA ILE A 831 -17.40 33.38 6.34
C ILE A 831 -18.39 33.22 7.49
N SER A 832 -18.59 34.30 8.22
CA SER A 832 -19.51 34.38 9.36
C SER A 832 -20.54 35.50 9.22
N VAL A 833 -20.28 36.48 8.34
CA VAL A 833 -21.19 37.59 8.03
C VAL A 833 -21.30 37.75 6.52
N ILE A 834 -22.53 37.73 6.02
CA ILE A 834 -22.89 38.12 4.66
C ILE A 834 -23.79 39.34 4.80
N GLU A 835 -23.48 40.40 4.04
CA GLU A 835 -24.24 41.64 4.07
C GLU A 835 -25.50 41.58 3.19
N ASP A 836 -26.46 42.45 3.51
CA ASP A 836 -27.71 42.53 2.78
C ASP A 836 -27.46 42.92 1.31
N GLY A 837 -28.16 42.25 0.40
CA GLY A 837 -28.02 42.43 -1.05
C GLY A 837 -26.88 41.67 -1.71
N ALA A 838 -25.99 40.99 -0.96
CA ALA A 838 -24.77 40.36 -1.49
C ALA A 838 -24.99 39.45 -2.71
N PHE A 839 -26.09 38.68 -2.73
CA PHE A 839 -26.44 37.75 -3.82
C PHE A 839 -27.63 38.23 -4.66
N SER A 840 -28.06 39.48 -4.49
CA SER A 840 -29.32 40.01 -5.06
C SER A 840 -29.34 40.16 -6.58
N GLN A 841 -28.20 40.04 -7.25
CA GLN A 841 -28.04 40.19 -8.70
C GLN A 841 -27.58 38.89 -9.38
N LEU A 842 -27.53 37.76 -8.67
CA LEU A 842 -27.09 36.46 -9.21
C LEU A 842 -28.21 35.73 -9.98
N GLU A 843 -28.74 36.41 -11.00
CA GLU A 843 -29.93 36.00 -11.78
C GLU A 843 -29.78 34.63 -12.49
N SER A 844 -28.55 34.23 -12.84
CA SER A 844 -28.25 32.98 -13.58
C SER A 844 -27.63 31.86 -12.72
N LEU A 845 -27.56 32.02 -11.40
CA LEU A 845 -26.87 31.06 -10.52
C LEU A 845 -27.53 29.68 -10.56
N VAL A 846 -26.75 28.63 -10.80
CA VAL A 846 -27.16 27.22 -10.91
C VAL A 846 -26.60 26.39 -9.75
N ILE A 847 -25.33 26.62 -9.38
CA ILE A 847 -24.62 25.87 -8.34
C ILE A 847 -24.01 26.83 -7.33
N PHE A 848 -24.32 26.65 -6.05
CA PHE A 848 -23.79 27.47 -4.97
C PHE A 848 -23.19 26.62 -3.84
N TYR A 849 -21.88 26.76 -3.61
CA TYR A 849 -21.15 26.09 -2.52
C TYR A 849 -20.74 27.07 -1.42
N LEU A 850 -21.36 26.93 -0.24
CA LEU A 850 -21.01 27.64 1.00
C LEU A 850 -20.56 26.70 2.13
N ARG A 851 -20.34 25.41 1.85
CA ARG A 851 -19.93 24.41 2.87
C ARG A 851 -18.62 24.76 3.59
N ASP A 852 -18.41 24.17 4.76
CA ASP A 852 -17.18 24.32 5.55
C ASP A 852 -16.87 25.81 5.86
N ASN A 853 -17.85 26.52 6.40
CA ASN A 853 -17.77 27.93 6.77
C ASN A 853 -18.25 28.15 8.22
N ARG A 854 -18.52 29.40 8.61
CA ARG A 854 -18.92 29.78 9.98
C ARG A 854 -20.27 30.51 10.03
N LEU A 855 -21.15 30.24 9.05
CA LEU A 855 -22.45 30.89 8.95
C LEU A 855 -23.37 30.40 10.07
N THR A 856 -23.90 31.31 10.88
CA THR A 856 -24.89 31.00 11.94
C THR A 856 -26.33 31.12 11.46
N GLU A 857 -26.57 31.98 10.47
CA GLU A 857 -27.87 32.20 9.82
C GLU A 857 -27.67 32.57 8.35
N LEU A 858 -28.72 32.41 7.56
CA LEU A 858 -28.87 33.00 6.23
C LEU A 858 -30.23 33.71 6.19
N ARG A 859 -30.19 35.04 6.10
CA ARG A 859 -31.39 35.88 6.09
C ARG A 859 -31.83 36.20 4.67
N THR A 860 -33.13 36.42 4.49
CA THR A 860 -33.72 36.71 3.18
C THR A 860 -33.15 37.99 2.56
N GLU A 861 -32.77 39.00 3.37
CA GLU A 861 -32.21 40.26 2.85
C GLU A 861 -30.83 40.10 2.18
N MET A 862 -30.13 38.98 2.37
CA MET A 862 -28.85 38.69 1.70
C MET A 862 -29.01 38.35 0.20
N PHE A 863 -30.23 38.00 -0.21
CA PHE A 863 -30.57 37.49 -1.54
C PHE A 863 -31.51 38.46 -2.30
N GLY A 864 -31.84 38.14 -3.56
CA GLY A 864 -32.76 38.92 -4.40
C GLY A 864 -34.23 38.57 -4.15
N GLU A 865 -35.14 38.97 -5.05
CA GLU A 865 -36.56 38.55 -4.96
C GLU A 865 -36.74 37.08 -5.39
N GLU A 866 -35.97 36.61 -6.38
CA GLU A 866 -36.02 35.24 -6.91
C GLU A 866 -34.60 34.73 -7.26
N LEU A 867 -34.38 33.41 -7.19
CA LEU A 867 -33.20 32.72 -7.73
C LEU A 867 -33.66 31.68 -8.75
N PRO A 868 -33.99 32.10 -9.99
CA PRO A 868 -34.80 31.31 -10.91
C PRO A 868 -34.12 30.04 -11.41
N THR A 869 -32.80 30.04 -11.52
CA THR A 869 -31.96 28.98 -12.12
C THR A 869 -31.27 28.07 -11.11
N LEU A 870 -31.33 28.37 -9.80
CA LEU A 870 -30.55 27.66 -8.80
C LEU A 870 -31.02 26.21 -8.70
N VAL A 871 -30.14 25.23 -8.96
CA VAL A 871 -30.44 23.78 -8.93
C VAL A 871 -29.82 23.10 -7.71
N PHE A 872 -28.62 23.51 -7.31
CA PHE A 872 -27.84 22.86 -6.25
C PHE A 872 -27.33 23.89 -5.24
N PHE A 873 -27.64 23.69 -3.96
CA PHE A 873 -27.19 24.55 -2.87
C PHE A 873 -26.61 23.72 -1.72
N ASN A 874 -25.35 23.99 -1.35
CA ASN A 874 -24.63 23.21 -0.34
C ASN A 874 -24.08 24.11 0.78
N LEU A 875 -24.56 23.84 1.98
CA LEU A 875 -24.31 24.55 3.23
C LEU A 875 -23.76 23.64 4.33
N ASN A 876 -23.25 22.45 3.97
CA ASN A 876 -22.70 21.48 4.92
C ASN A 876 -21.63 22.10 5.84
N ASN A 877 -21.47 21.59 7.05
CA ASN A 877 -20.42 21.97 8.00
C ASN A 877 -20.36 23.49 8.24
N ASN A 878 -21.51 24.09 8.53
CA ASN A 878 -21.63 25.48 8.99
C ASN A 878 -22.13 25.51 10.44
N LEU A 879 -22.49 26.69 10.94
CA LEU A 879 -22.99 26.90 12.30
C LEU A 879 -24.51 27.16 12.33
N LEU A 880 -25.25 26.77 11.27
CA LEU A 880 -26.66 27.13 11.10
C LEU A 880 -27.54 26.48 12.18
N THR A 881 -28.38 27.27 12.84
CA THR A 881 -29.35 26.78 13.86
C THR A 881 -30.76 26.54 13.32
N SER A 882 -31.03 26.98 12.09
CA SER A 882 -32.31 26.83 11.39
C SER A 882 -32.09 26.63 9.89
N VAL A 883 -33.10 26.09 9.19
CA VAL A 883 -33.09 26.00 7.72
C VAL A 883 -33.05 27.41 7.11
N PRO A 884 -32.25 27.67 6.07
CA PRO A 884 -32.10 29.00 5.48
C PRO A 884 -33.39 29.48 4.80
N ARG A 885 -33.86 30.68 5.18
CA ARG A 885 -35.04 31.31 4.54
C ARG A 885 -34.62 32.06 3.28
N LEU A 886 -34.46 31.31 2.20
CA LEU A 886 -34.32 31.89 0.86
C LEU A 886 -35.55 32.75 0.51
N PRO A 887 -35.38 33.78 -0.35
CA PRO A 887 -36.46 34.60 -0.84
C PRO A 887 -37.48 33.77 -1.62
N THR A 888 -38.68 34.33 -1.77
CA THR A 888 -39.95 33.61 -1.98
C THR A 888 -40.11 32.81 -3.29
N ARG A 889 -39.04 32.58 -4.07
CA ARG A 889 -38.96 31.63 -5.20
C ARG A 889 -37.53 31.23 -5.58
N ALA A 890 -37.24 29.94 -5.49
CA ALA A 890 -36.12 29.24 -6.12
C ALA A 890 -36.66 28.00 -6.88
N PRO A 891 -37.39 28.20 -8.00
CA PRO A 891 -38.22 27.16 -8.64
C PRO A 891 -37.43 26.02 -9.29
N SER A 892 -36.13 26.22 -9.57
CA SER A 892 -35.27 25.20 -10.17
C SER A 892 -34.56 24.32 -9.14
N LEU A 893 -34.68 24.60 -7.83
CA LEU A 893 -33.86 23.96 -6.81
C LEU A 893 -34.24 22.50 -6.62
N LYS A 894 -33.26 21.61 -6.78
CA LYS A 894 -33.41 20.15 -6.66
C LYS A 894 -32.70 19.58 -5.45
N TYR A 895 -31.52 20.11 -5.14
CA TYR A 895 -30.62 19.59 -4.12
C TYR A 895 -30.32 20.66 -3.07
N ILE A 896 -30.65 20.41 -1.82
CA ILE A 896 -30.24 21.25 -0.69
C ILE A 896 -29.55 20.39 0.38
N TYR A 897 -28.26 20.67 0.61
CA TYR A 897 -27.41 19.93 1.54
C TYR A 897 -27.04 20.79 2.75
N LEU A 898 -27.34 20.29 3.94
CA LEU A 898 -27.21 20.96 5.25
C LEU A 898 -26.50 20.07 6.30
N ILE A 899 -25.73 19.05 5.88
CA ILE A 899 -25.04 18.09 6.78
C ILE A 899 -24.19 18.82 7.82
N GLY A 900 -24.15 18.35 9.07
CA GLY A 900 -23.13 18.82 10.03
C GLY A 900 -23.33 20.27 10.48
N ASN A 901 -24.59 20.72 10.57
CA ASN A 901 -24.98 22.00 11.14
C ASN A 901 -25.57 21.80 12.56
N TYR A 902 -26.18 22.84 13.14
CA TYR A 902 -26.77 22.83 14.48
C TYR A 902 -28.30 23.03 14.44
N ILE A 903 -28.97 22.58 13.36
CA ILE A 903 -30.40 22.80 13.16
C ILE A 903 -31.20 21.97 14.17
N GLU A 904 -32.00 22.64 15.01
CA GLU A 904 -32.77 22.00 16.11
C GLU A 904 -34.22 21.64 15.71
N GLU A 905 -34.81 22.41 14.79
CA GLU A 905 -36.18 22.25 14.29
C GLU A 905 -36.31 22.71 12.82
N ILE A 906 -37.39 22.27 12.17
CA ILE A 906 -37.79 22.70 10.81
C ILE A 906 -39.19 23.29 10.94
N ASN A 907 -39.34 24.57 10.61
CA ASN A 907 -40.61 25.28 10.78
C ASN A 907 -41.46 25.29 9.50
N VAL A 908 -42.77 25.36 9.67
CA VAL A 908 -43.71 25.60 8.56
C VAL A 908 -43.36 26.93 7.90
N GLY A 909 -43.09 26.89 6.60
CA GLY A 909 -42.58 28.03 5.85
C GLY A 909 -41.14 27.87 5.38
N ASP A 910 -40.30 27.10 6.09
CA ASP A 910 -38.85 27.11 5.85
C ASP A 910 -38.47 26.60 4.45
N PHE A 911 -39.24 25.69 3.82
CA PHE A 911 -39.03 25.24 2.43
C PHE A 911 -39.96 25.88 1.38
N THR A 912 -40.81 26.86 1.75
CA THR A 912 -41.78 27.47 0.82
C THR A 912 -41.16 28.23 -0.35
N PHE A 913 -39.86 28.49 -0.31
CA PHE A 913 -39.14 29.07 -1.44
C PHE A 913 -39.07 28.13 -2.66
N ALA A 914 -39.11 26.80 -2.50
CA ALA A 914 -38.85 25.84 -3.59
C ALA A 914 -40.09 25.02 -4.00
N TYR A 915 -41.19 25.73 -4.25
CA TYR A 915 -42.60 25.30 -4.40
C TYR A 915 -42.99 23.99 -5.14
N SER A 916 -42.09 23.27 -5.80
CA SER A 916 -42.46 22.00 -6.47
C SER A 916 -41.31 21.09 -6.93
N ASN A 917 -40.03 21.43 -6.73
CA ASN A 917 -38.93 20.82 -7.51
C ASN A 917 -37.76 20.24 -6.70
N ILE A 918 -37.72 20.41 -5.37
CA ILE A 918 -36.69 19.76 -4.54
C ILE A 918 -36.91 18.26 -4.60
N THR A 919 -35.90 17.52 -5.06
CA THR A 919 -35.90 16.05 -5.11
C THR A 919 -35.13 15.45 -3.95
N ASN A 920 -34.12 16.15 -3.42
CA ASN A 920 -33.22 15.62 -2.41
C ASN A 920 -32.93 16.67 -1.31
N ILE A 921 -33.35 16.37 -0.08
CA ILE A 921 -32.99 17.10 1.13
C ILE A 921 -32.03 16.26 1.95
N GLU A 922 -30.94 16.87 2.39
CA GLU A 922 -29.91 16.24 3.20
C GLU A 922 -29.64 17.10 4.44
N LEU A 923 -29.94 16.53 5.61
CA LEU A 923 -29.97 17.16 6.94
C LEU A 923 -29.24 16.31 7.99
N SER A 924 -28.43 15.33 7.58
CA SER A 924 -27.72 14.44 8.51
C SER A 924 -26.73 15.19 9.44
N ASP A 925 -26.36 14.59 10.56
CA ASP A 925 -25.44 15.18 11.56
C ASP A 925 -25.89 16.57 12.08
N ASN A 926 -27.19 16.77 12.29
CA ASN A 926 -27.78 17.98 12.89
C ASN A 926 -28.32 17.71 14.32
N LEU A 927 -29.10 18.64 14.88
CA LEU A 927 -29.65 18.57 16.24
C LEU A 927 -31.16 18.31 16.29
N LEU A 928 -31.80 17.96 15.15
CA LEU A 928 -33.25 17.85 15.02
C LEU A 928 -33.84 16.92 16.08
N SER A 929 -34.86 17.38 16.81
CA SER A 929 -35.49 16.59 17.88
C SER A 929 -36.87 16.02 17.53
N VAL A 930 -37.60 16.66 16.62
CA VAL A 930 -38.94 16.27 16.15
C VAL A 930 -39.01 16.42 14.64
N LEU A 931 -39.68 15.48 13.96
CA LEU A 931 -39.91 15.52 12.52
C LEU A 931 -41.42 15.54 12.24
N SER A 932 -41.95 16.67 11.75
CA SER A 932 -43.35 16.80 11.32
C SER A 932 -43.48 16.84 9.80
N GLY A 933 -44.65 16.45 9.28
CA GLY A 933 -44.95 16.51 7.86
C GLY A 933 -45.29 17.91 7.34
N GLU A 934 -45.81 18.81 8.18
CA GLU A 934 -46.31 20.12 7.74
C GLU A 934 -45.27 20.97 6.97
N PRO A 935 -43.97 21.02 7.35
CA PRO A 935 -42.97 21.79 6.61
C PRO A 935 -42.65 21.26 5.20
N PHE A 936 -42.99 20.00 4.91
CA PHE A 936 -42.68 19.33 3.65
C PHE A 936 -43.89 19.21 2.70
N GLU A 937 -45.10 19.54 3.16
CA GLU A 937 -46.37 19.42 2.43
C GLU A 937 -46.39 20.14 1.07
N VAL A 938 -45.52 21.15 0.89
CA VAL A 938 -45.39 21.94 -0.35
C VAL A 938 -44.42 21.29 -1.37
N LEU A 939 -43.75 20.19 -1.03
CA LEU A 939 -42.65 19.62 -1.81
C LEU A 939 -43.07 18.38 -2.62
N GLU A 940 -43.93 18.59 -3.62
CA GLU A 940 -44.54 17.54 -4.47
C GLU A 940 -43.56 16.59 -5.18
N SER A 941 -42.28 16.97 -5.32
CA SER A 941 -41.23 16.18 -6.01
C SER A 941 -40.18 15.57 -5.07
N LEU A 942 -40.37 15.64 -3.73
CA LEU A 942 -39.37 15.17 -2.77
C LEU A 942 -39.26 13.64 -2.82
N ASP A 943 -38.17 13.14 -3.38
CA ASP A 943 -37.87 11.71 -3.57
C ASP A 943 -36.98 11.17 -2.44
N THR A 944 -36.00 11.96 -2.00
CA THR A 944 -35.01 11.55 -1.00
C THR A 944 -34.96 12.54 0.18
N LEU A 945 -35.09 12.02 1.40
CA LEU A 945 -34.86 12.75 2.64
C LEU A 945 -33.85 12.00 3.52
N ARG A 946 -32.71 12.64 3.80
CA ARG A 946 -31.65 12.12 4.69
C ARG A 946 -31.57 12.96 5.96
N ILE A 947 -31.66 12.30 7.11
CA ILE A 947 -31.71 12.91 8.45
C ILE A 947 -30.92 12.07 9.47
N GLU A 948 -29.92 11.32 9.01
CA GLU A 948 -29.10 10.44 9.86
C GLU A 948 -28.40 11.22 10.99
N ARG A 949 -28.06 10.55 12.10
CA ARG A 949 -27.23 11.08 13.20
C ARG A 949 -27.74 12.40 13.81
N ASN A 950 -29.06 12.59 13.80
CA ASN A 950 -29.78 13.67 14.49
C ASN A 950 -30.20 13.22 15.91
N ARG A 951 -31.09 13.99 16.56
CA ARG A 951 -31.62 13.70 17.91
C ARG A 951 -33.12 13.35 17.91
N ILE A 952 -33.65 12.90 16.77
CA ILE A 952 -35.10 12.79 16.54
C ILE A 952 -35.67 11.75 17.49
N ASN A 953 -36.64 12.17 18.28
CA ASN A 953 -37.28 11.37 19.32
C ASN A 953 -38.74 11.04 18.97
N SER A 954 -39.37 11.83 18.11
CA SER A 954 -40.73 11.66 17.63
C SER A 954 -40.87 12.09 16.18
N ILE A 955 -41.65 11.32 15.44
CA ILE A 955 -42.07 11.57 14.06
C ILE A 955 -43.58 11.68 14.06
N ASP A 956 -44.10 12.62 13.29
CA ASP A 956 -45.52 12.82 13.06
C ASP A 956 -46.14 11.66 12.25
N ASN A 957 -47.33 11.21 12.65
CA ASN A 957 -48.00 10.10 11.99
C ASN A 957 -48.43 10.45 10.55
N GLU A 958 -48.62 11.74 10.25
CA GLU A 958 -49.05 12.23 8.94
C GLU A 958 -47.88 12.53 7.98
N LEU A 959 -46.61 12.33 8.39
CA LEU A 959 -45.43 12.68 7.56
C LEU A 959 -45.50 12.08 6.14
N PHE A 960 -45.73 10.77 6.05
CA PHE A 960 -45.74 10.05 4.78
C PHE A 960 -47.05 10.23 4.00
N ASP A 961 -48.15 10.60 4.66
CA ASP A 961 -49.40 10.97 4.00
C ASP A 961 -49.30 12.37 3.35
N ARG A 962 -48.52 13.27 3.95
CA ARG A 962 -48.25 14.63 3.43
C ARG A 962 -47.10 14.70 2.42
N VAL A 963 -46.24 13.67 2.34
CA VAL A 963 -45.11 13.60 1.38
C VAL A 963 -45.14 12.27 0.60
N PRO A 964 -46.15 12.05 -0.26
CA PRO A 964 -46.36 10.76 -0.94
C PRO A 964 -45.36 10.46 -2.07
N SER A 965 -44.49 11.41 -2.42
CA SER A 965 -43.42 11.26 -3.43
C SER A 965 -42.14 10.63 -2.86
N LEU A 966 -42.03 10.53 -1.53
CA LEU A 966 -40.80 10.13 -0.84
C LEU A 966 -40.54 8.63 -1.01
N TYR A 967 -39.51 8.29 -1.78
CA TYR A 967 -39.07 6.92 -2.05
C TYR A 967 -37.91 6.49 -1.15
N THR A 968 -37.01 7.43 -0.84
CA THR A 968 -35.74 7.16 -0.16
C THR A 968 -35.67 7.94 1.16
N PHE A 969 -35.79 7.26 2.29
CA PHE A 969 -35.77 7.87 3.62
C PHE A 969 -34.68 7.23 4.49
N TYR A 970 -33.67 8.00 4.90
CA TYR A 970 -32.60 7.51 5.78
C TYR A 970 -32.57 8.29 7.09
N MET A 971 -32.59 7.57 8.22
CA MET A 971 -32.69 8.18 9.55
C MET A 971 -31.83 7.50 10.63
N ASP A 972 -30.83 6.71 10.23
CA ASP A 972 -29.97 5.94 11.12
C ASP A 972 -29.25 6.79 12.16
N GLY A 973 -29.05 6.26 13.37
CA GLY A 973 -28.33 6.97 14.44
C GLY A 973 -29.11 8.07 15.16
N ASN A 974 -30.43 8.16 14.95
CA ASN A 974 -31.33 8.98 15.75
C ASN A 974 -31.71 8.32 17.10
N SER A 975 -32.36 9.08 17.99
CA SER A 975 -32.75 8.65 19.34
C SER A 975 -34.28 8.51 19.47
N CYS A 976 -34.91 7.79 18.53
CA CYS A 976 -36.36 7.58 18.48
C CYS A 976 -36.88 7.13 19.86
N ALA A 977 -37.81 7.89 20.47
CA ALA A 977 -38.19 7.77 21.88
C ALA A 977 -39.70 7.70 22.18
N SER A 978 -40.57 7.77 21.16
CA SER A 978 -41.82 6.99 21.06
C SER A 978 -42.64 7.48 19.87
N VAL A 979 -42.99 6.60 18.93
CA VAL A 979 -44.10 6.80 18.00
C VAL A 979 -44.87 5.49 17.89
N ARG A 980 -46.19 5.54 18.06
CA ARG A 980 -47.08 4.42 17.72
C ARG A 980 -47.65 4.70 16.33
N PHE A 981 -47.08 4.09 15.29
CA PHE A 981 -47.65 4.12 13.94
C PHE A 981 -48.91 3.26 13.83
N ASN A 982 -49.97 3.70 14.50
CA ASN A 982 -51.29 3.12 14.34
C ASN A 982 -51.92 3.67 13.05
N ASN A 983 -51.86 2.88 11.98
CA ASN A 983 -52.53 3.04 10.68
C ASN A 983 -51.78 3.74 9.53
N ILE A 984 -50.49 3.47 9.30
CA ILE A 984 -49.92 3.73 7.97
C ILE A 984 -50.24 2.54 7.05
N ARG A 985 -51.28 2.67 6.21
CA ARG A 985 -51.67 1.64 5.22
C ARG A 985 -50.94 1.77 3.87
N SER A 986 -50.05 2.74 3.73
CA SER A 986 -49.39 3.13 2.47
C SER A 986 -47.93 2.65 2.35
N ILE A 987 -47.20 2.47 3.46
CA ILE A 987 -45.76 2.13 3.47
C ILE A 987 -45.48 0.63 3.26
N ASP A 988 -46.50 -0.23 3.33
CA ASP A 988 -46.45 -1.70 3.18
C ASP A 988 -45.88 -2.20 1.82
N GLN A 989 -45.35 -1.32 0.97
CA GLN A 989 -44.76 -1.60 -0.34
C GLN A 989 -43.29 -1.17 -0.52
N ASP A 990 -42.78 -0.21 0.27
CA ASP A 990 -41.40 0.29 0.11
C ASP A 990 -40.49 -0.15 1.26
N GLN A 991 -39.86 -1.30 1.04
CA GLN A 991 -38.98 -1.99 1.99
C GLN A 991 -37.82 -1.10 2.49
N ILE A 992 -37.33 -0.15 1.67
CA ILE A 992 -36.22 0.76 2.03
C ILE A 992 -36.61 1.74 3.15
N ILE A 993 -37.83 2.28 3.10
CA ILE A 993 -38.35 3.20 4.12
C ILE A 993 -38.61 2.42 5.42
N GLN A 994 -39.18 1.22 5.29
CA GLN A 994 -39.44 0.34 6.42
C GLN A 994 -38.15 -0.11 7.12
N ASP A 995 -37.13 -0.58 6.37
CA ASP A 995 -35.83 -0.98 6.91
C ASP A 995 -35.14 0.17 7.67
N SER A 996 -35.25 1.41 7.17
CA SER A 996 -34.64 2.61 7.78
C SER A 996 -35.39 3.11 9.01
N LEU A 997 -36.73 2.99 9.03
CA LEU A 997 -37.54 3.20 10.23
C LEU A 997 -37.16 2.16 11.29
N ASP A 998 -37.17 0.87 10.93
CA ASP A 998 -36.85 -0.24 11.83
C ASP A 998 -35.44 -0.10 12.43
N HIS A 999 -34.48 0.49 11.71
CA HIS A 999 -33.14 0.78 12.23
C HIS A 999 -33.11 1.88 13.31
N CYS A 1000 -33.94 2.94 13.22
CA CYS A 1000 -34.04 3.92 14.31
C CYS A 1000 -34.86 3.39 15.49
N PHE A 1001 -35.99 2.75 15.21
CA PHE A 1001 -36.86 2.21 16.27
C PHE A 1001 -36.29 0.95 16.93
N TYR A 1002 -35.15 0.41 16.47
CA TYR A 1002 -34.38 -0.66 17.12
C TYR A 1002 -33.97 -0.34 18.57
N ASN A 1003 -34.00 0.92 18.99
CA ASN A 1003 -33.77 1.37 20.37
C ASN A 1003 -35.06 1.64 21.17
N PHE A 1004 -36.27 1.51 20.58
CA PHE A 1004 -37.53 1.89 21.24
C PHE A 1004 -38.73 0.97 21.05
N PHE A 1005 -38.79 0.20 19.97
CA PHE A 1005 -39.32 -1.15 20.14
C PHE A 1005 -38.33 -1.87 21.04
N GLU A 1006 -38.76 -2.20 22.26
CA GLU A 1006 -38.07 -3.22 23.04
C GLU A 1006 -37.91 -4.43 22.11
N PRO A 1007 -36.69 -4.96 21.90
CA PRO A 1007 -36.53 -6.18 21.14
C PRO A 1007 -37.11 -7.31 21.99
N GLN A 1008 -38.43 -7.50 21.90
CA GLN A 1008 -39.02 -8.80 22.11
C GLN A 1008 -38.41 -9.68 21.03
N VAL A 1009 -37.30 -10.31 21.37
CA VAL A 1009 -36.76 -11.45 20.64
C VAL A 1009 -37.85 -12.51 20.73
N THR A 1010 -38.72 -12.53 19.72
CA THR A 1010 -39.82 -13.49 19.61
C THR A 1010 -39.25 -14.80 19.12
N ALA A 1011 -38.92 -15.68 20.06
CA ALA A 1011 -38.58 -17.05 19.71
C ALA A 1011 -39.84 -17.77 19.22
N VAL A 1012 -39.75 -18.40 18.05
CA VAL A 1012 -40.88 -19.12 17.46
C VAL A 1012 -41.03 -20.46 18.18
N CYS A 1013 -42.06 -20.59 19.00
CA CYS A 1013 -42.44 -21.86 19.64
C CYS A 1013 -43.21 -22.73 18.64
N ASN A 1014 -42.73 -23.94 18.42
CA ASN A 1014 -43.57 -25.05 17.99
C ASN A 1014 -44.21 -25.68 19.24
N PHE A 1015 -45.52 -25.52 19.41
CA PHE A 1015 -46.24 -26.04 20.57
C PHE A 1015 -46.69 -27.49 20.32
N VAL A 1016 -46.13 -28.42 21.09
CA VAL A 1016 -46.33 -29.88 20.96
C VAL A 1016 -46.77 -30.51 22.28
N GLU A 1017 -47.35 -31.71 22.23
CA GLU A 1017 -47.65 -32.51 23.41
C GLU A 1017 -46.62 -33.64 23.49
N ASP A 1018 -45.78 -33.61 24.52
CA ASP A 1018 -44.62 -34.50 24.74
C ASP A 1018 -44.89 -35.45 25.92
N GLU A 1019 -44.59 -36.73 25.77
CA GLU A 1019 -44.89 -37.76 26.79
C GLU A 1019 -44.12 -37.56 28.12
N SER A 1020 -43.00 -36.83 28.10
CA SER A 1020 -42.15 -36.57 29.27
C SER A 1020 -42.28 -35.13 29.81
N PHE A 1021 -42.54 -34.15 28.94
CA PHE A 1021 -42.56 -32.71 29.29
C PHE A 1021 -43.98 -32.08 29.27
N GLY A 1022 -44.98 -32.81 28.78
CA GLY A 1022 -46.37 -32.35 28.66
C GLY A 1022 -46.56 -31.35 27.53
N TYR A 1023 -47.41 -30.34 27.71
CA TYR A 1023 -47.61 -29.29 26.70
C TYR A 1023 -46.37 -28.39 26.67
N THR A 1024 -45.61 -28.50 25.58
CA THR A 1024 -44.21 -28.07 25.50
C THR A 1024 -44.02 -27.06 24.37
N CYS A 1025 -43.28 -25.97 24.64
CA CYS A 1025 -42.71 -25.15 23.60
C CYS A 1025 -41.35 -25.73 23.17
N GLU A 1026 -41.25 -26.14 21.90
CA GLU A 1026 -39.97 -26.44 21.25
C GLU A 1026 -39.50 -25.24 20.43
N VAL A 1027 -38.29 -24.74 20.73
CA VAL A 1027 -37.63 -23.67 19.97
C VAL A 1027 -36.56 -24.30 19.08
N SER A 1028 -36.70 -24.13 17.76
CA SER A 1028 -35.84 -24.78 16.77
C SER A 1028 -34.48 -24.10 16.57
N ASP A 1029 -34.45 -22.77 16.49
CA ASP A 1029 -33.23 -21.96 16.40
C ASP A 1029 -33.38 -20.69 17.25
N LEU A 1030 -32.36 -20.39 18.05
CA LEU A 1030 -32.37 -19.30 19.02
C LEU A 1030 -31.00 -18.60 19.05
N THR A 1031 -30.90 -17.40 18.47
CA THR A 1031 -29.66 -16.63 18.41
C THR A 1031 -29.78 -15.32 19.19
N PHE A 1032 -28.88 -15.09 20.16
CA PHE A 1032 -28.96 -13.95 21.07
C PHE A 1032 -27.58 -13.33 21.33
N PHE A 1033 -27.43 -12.01 21.09
CA PHE A 1033 -26.13 -11.32 21.09
C PHE A 1033 -26.05 -10.03 21.93
N THR A 1034 -27.12 -9.60 22.61
CA THR A 1034 -27.19 -8.29 23.30
C THR A 1034 -27.51 -8.39 24.79
N PHE A 1035 -27.26 -7.32 25.54
CA PHE A 1035 -26.95 -7.39 26.98
C PHE A 1035 -28.02 -6.77 27.92
N ARG A 1036 -29.26 -6.53 27.47
CA ARG A 1036 -30.35 -5.98 28.30
C ARG A 1036 -31.71 -6.57 27.92
N ASP A 1037 -32.51 -6.87 28.94
CA ASP A 1037 -33.57 -7.88 28.84
C ASP A 1037 -34.98 -7.33 28.57
N LYS A 1038 -35.61 -7.91 27.55
CA LYS A 1038 -37.00 -8.40 27.56
C LYS A 1038 -37.16 -9.41 26.42
N PHE A 1039 -37.99 -10.43 26.61
CA PHE A 1039 -38.08 -11.59 25.72
C PHE A 1039 -39.53 -12.03 25.60
N ALA A 1040 -39.93 -12.59 24.46
CA ALA A 1040 -41.28 -13.13 24.26
C ALA A 1040 -41.24 -14.39 23.39
N PHE A 1041 -42.33 -15.14 23.40
CA PHE A 1041 -42.51 -16.30 22.53
C PHE A 1041 -43.65 -16.01 21.55
N SER A 1042 -43.54 -16.49 20.33
CA SER A 1042 -44.58 -16.40 19.31
C SER A 1042 -44.84 -17.79 18.71
N GLY A 1043 -46.10 -18.14 18.49
CA GLY A 1043 -46.43 -19.44 17.93
C GLY A 1043 -47.93 -19.69 17.95
N THR A 1044 -48.40 -20.62 17.13
CA THR A 1044 -49.81 -21.04 17.12
C THR A 1044 -50.02 -22.17 18.12
N HIS A 1045 -50.72 -21.89 19.22
CA HIS A 1045 -51.13 -22.92 20.16
C HIS A 1045 -52.09 -23.94 19.55
N MET A 1046 -52.18 -25.12 20.18
CA MET A 1046 -53.25 -26.07 19.89
C MET A 1046 -54.63 -25.50 20.27
N PRO A 1047 -55.72 -25.91 19.59
CA PRO A 1047 -57.06 -25.38 19.87
C PRO A 1047 -57.47 -25.53 21.34
N GLY A 1048 -57.74 -24.41 22.00
CA GLY A 1048 -58.16 -24.37 23.41
C GLY A 1048 -57.01 -24.37 24.44
N ARG A 1049 -55.75 -24.22 24.01
CA ARG A 1049 -54.58 -24.02 24.89
C ARG A 1049 -54.03 -22.59 24.80
N SER A 1050 -53.26 -22.19 25.81
CA SER A 1050 -52.59 -20.89 25.95
C SER A 1050 -51.20 -21.03 26.57
N ASP A 1051 -50.42 -19.94 26.62
CA ASP A 1051 -49.14 -19.90 27.34
C ASP A 1051 -49.24 -20.33 28.81
N ALA A 1052 -50.39 -20.10 29.46
CA ALA A 1052 -50.62 -20.50 30.85
C ALA A 1052 -50.72 -22.02 31.05
N ASP A 1053 -50.91 -22.80 29.96
CA ASP A 1053 -50.99 -24.25 29.97
C ASP A 1053 -49.64 -24.95 29.73
N VAL A 1054 -48.58 -24.20 29.42
CA VAL A 1054 -47.26 -24.75 29.04
C VAL A 1054 -46.52 -25.29 30.27
N THR A 1055 -46.18 -26.58 30.24
CA THR A 1055 -45.49 -27.31 31.31
C THR A 1055 -44.02 -27.59 31.00
N GLY A 1056 -43.63 -27.55 29.72
CA GLY A 1056 -42.28 -27.87 29.24
C GLY A 1056 -41.68 -26.81 28.32
N ILE A 1057 -40.36 -26.62 28.39
CA ILE A 1057 -39.57 -25.85 27.40
C ILE A 1057 -38.36 -26.67 26.96
N ARG A 1058 -38.15 -26.77 25.65
CA ARG A 1058 -36.99 -27.42 25.03
C ARG A 1058 -36.41 -26.52 23.94
N VAL A 1059 -35.12 -26.20 24.02
CA VAL A 1059 -34.41 -25.52 22.92
C VAL A 1059 -33.57 -26.56 22.17
N LEU A 1060 -33.84 -26.73 20.87
CA LEU A 1060 -33.26 -27.80 20.06
C LEU A 1060 -31.92 -27.40 19.43
N SER A 1061 -31.78 -26.15 19.01
CA SER A 1061 -30.50 -25.57 18.58
C SER A 1061 -30.50 -24.04 18.79
N GLY A 1062 -29.31 -23.46 18.89
CA GLY A 1062 -29.13 -22.02 19.12
C GLY A 1062 -27.83 -21.69 19.83
N SER A 1063 -27.62 -20.41 20.11
CA SER A 1063 -26.52 -19.89 20.93
C SER A 1063 -27.03 -18.81 21.88
N MET A 1064 -26.97 -19.11 23.18
CA MET A 1064 -27.40 -18.28 24.29
C MET A 1064 -26.28 -18.18 25.33
N VAL A 1065 -25.48 -17.11 25.26
CA VAL A 1065 -24.30 -16.94 26.15
C VAL A 1065 -24.68 -16.76 27.63
N ARG A 1066 -25.88 -16.25 27.91
CA ARG A 1066 -26.50 -16.05 29.24
C ARG A 1066 -28.01 -16.27 29.16
N VAL A 1067 -28.60 -16.85 30.20
CA VAL A 1067 -30.06 -17.04 30.32
C VAL A 1067 -30.69 -15.78 30.95
N PRO A 1068 -31.56 -15.05 30.24
CA PRO A 1068 -32.19 -13.84 30.78
C PRO A 1068 -33.35 -14.21 31.73
N PRO A 1069 -33.46 -13.62 32.95
CA PRO A 1069 -34.49 -14.01 33.92
C PRO A 1069 -35.93 -13.86 33.43
N SER A 1070 -36.17 -12.99 32.45
CA SER A 1070 -37.50 -12.74 31.88
C SER A 1070 -38.05 -13.90 31.04
N ILE A 1071 -37.23 -14.85 30.57
CA ILE A 1071 -37.66 -15.90 29.63
C ILE A 1071 -38.73 -16.83 30.22
N PHE A 1072 -38.66 -17.12 31.52
CA PHE A 1072 -39.60 -18.05 32.16
C PHE A 1072 -40.90 -17.38 32.64
N ARG A 1073 -40.95 -16.04 32.66
CA ARG A 1073 -42.09 -15.27 33.19
C ARG A 1073 -43.39 -15.49 32.41
N THR A 1074 -43.29 -15.87 31.14
CA THR A 1074 -44.42 -16.14 30.24
C THR A 1074 -45.16 -17.44 30.59
N PHE A 1075 -44.50 -18.39 31.27
CA PHE A 1075 -45.01 -19.75 31.48
C PHE A 1075 -45.17 -20.08 32.97
N PRO A 1076 -46.24 -19.60 33.65
CA PRO A 1076 -46.43 -19.77 35.09
C PRO A 1076 -46.71 -21.22 35.54
N ALA A 1077 -46.93 -22.14 34.61
CA ALA A 1077 -47.16 -23.57 34.86
C ALA A 1077 -45.92 -24.45 34.63
N LEU A 1078 -44.76 -23.87 34.28
CA LEU A 1078 -43.55 -24.60 33.92
C LEU A 1078 -43.05 -25.54 35.03
N THR A 1079 -42.95 -26.83 34.72
CA THR A 1079 -42.40 -27.87 35.60
C THR A 1079 -41.07 -28.42 35.10
N SER A 1080 -40.78 -28.31 33.80
CA SER A 1080 -39.61 -28.97 33.20
C SER A 1080 -38.94 -28.09 32.12
N ALA A 1081 -37.60 -28.03 32.14
CA ALA A 1081 -36.83 -27.24 31.17
C ALA A 1081 -35.54 -27.94 30.73
N SER A 1082 -35.26 -27.93 29.42
CA SER A 1082 -34.03 -28.44 28.82
C SER A 1082 -33.32 -27.37 28.00
N LEU A 1083 -32.08 -27.05 28.40
CA LEU A 1083 -31.23 -25.97 27.88
C LEU A 1083 -29.86 -26.52 27.45
N GLN A 1084 -29.83 -27.71 26.85
CA GLN A 1084 -28.59 -28.38 26.41
C GLN A 1084 -27.96 -27.69 25.18
N ASN A 1085 -26.62 -27.76 25.06
CA ASN A 1085 -25.87 -27.34 23.86
C ASN A 1085 -26.04 -25.86 23.42
N LEU A 1086 -26.33 -24.93 24.33
CA LEU A 1086 -26.61 -23.52 24.02
C LEU A 1086 -25.42 -22.56 24.21
N ASP A 1087 -24.21 -23.06 24.44
CA ASP A 1087 -23.01 -22.26 24.74
C ASP A 1087 -23.12 -21.36 26.00
N ILE A 1088 -24.04 -21.65 26.92
CA ILE A 1088 -24.25 -20.87 28.17
C ILE A 1088 -22.94 -20.84 28.98
N SER A 1089 -22.48 -19.63 29.32
CA SER A 1089 -21.15 -19.42 29.94
C SER A 1089 -21.21 -19.02 31.42
N VAL A 1090 -22.27 -18.30 31.81
CA VAL A 1090 -22.52 -17.78 33.16
C VAL A 1090 -24.01 -17.86 33.45
N VAL A 1091 -24.37 -18.45 34.59
CA VAL A 1091 -25.71 -18.33 35.18
C VAL A 1091 -25.66 -17.17 36.16
N GLU A 1092 -26.57 -16.20 36.00
CA GLU A 1092 -26.60 -15.02 36.85
C GLU A 1092 -27.40 -15.26 38.14
N ARG A 1093 -27.42 -14.26 39.01
CA ARG A 1093 -28.25 -14.27 40.22
C ARG A 1093 -29.72 -14.11 39.82
N ASN A 1094 -30.61 -14.86 40.47
CA ASN A 1094 -32.07 -14.80 40.27
C ASN A 1094 -32.55 -15.21 38.86
N THR A 1095 -31.73 -15.90 38.05
CA THR A 1095 -32.11 -16.36 36.70
C THR A 1095 -33.41 -17.18 36.70
N PHE A 1096 -33.65 -17.99 37.73
CA PHE A 1096 -34.83 -18.86 37.84
C PHE A 1096 -35.84 -18.42 38.91
N ILE A 1097 -35.82 -17.14 39.34
CA ILE A 1097 -36.59 -16.67 40.51
C ILE A 1097 -38.12 -16.77 40.38
N GLU A 1098 -38.63 -16.76 39.14
CA GLU A 1098 -40.06 -16.93 38.82
C GLU A 1098 -40.44 -18.41 38.61
N CYS A 1099 -39.47 -19.33 38.54
CA CYS A 1099 -39.67 -20.75 38.20
C CYS A 1099 -40.09 -21.60 39.42
N GLY A 1100 -41.01 -21.09 40.23
CA GLY A 1100 -41.40 -21.67 41.53
C GLY A 1100 -42.11 -23.04 41.50
N ARG A 1101 -42.22 -23.69 40.33
CA ARG A 1101 -42.79 -25.04 40.12
C ARG A 1101 -41.87 -26.00 39.37
N LEU A 1102 -40.65 -25.55 39.04
CA LEU A 1102 -39.69 -26.32 38.25
C LEU A 1102 -39.19 -27.53 39.06
N SER A 1103 -39.44 -28.75 38.55
CA SER A 1103 -39.03 -30.02 39.14
C SER A 1103 -37.86 -30.69 38.40
N PHE A 1104 -37.70 -30.43 37.10
CA PHE A 1104 -36.61 -30.97 36.28
C PHE A 1104 -35.89 -29.85 35.51
N LEU A 1105 -34.56 -29.79 35.62
CA LEU A 1105 -33.71 -28.86 34.88
C LEU A 1105 -32.45 -29.53 34.31
N ASP A 1106 -32.31 -29.51 32.99
CA ASP A 1106 -31.11 -29.99 32.29
C ASP A 1106 -30.35 -28.82 31.64
N MET A 1107 -29.09 -28.66 32.03
CA MET A 1107 -28.14 -27.68 31.50
C MET A 1107 -26.83 -28.34 31.03
N SER A 1108 -26.86 -29.63 30.71
CA SER A 1108 -25.69 -30.38 30.27
C SER A 1108 -25.11 -29.88 28.95
N SER A 1109 -23.82 -30.18 28.73
CA SER A 1109 -23.10 -29.88 27.47
C SER A 1109 -23.05 -28.38 27.11
N ASN A 1110 -22.95 -27.52 28.12
CA ASN A 1110 -22.76 -26.07 27.98
C ASN A 1110 -21.31 -25.65 28.30
N ARG A 1111 -21.05 -24.34 28.42
CA ARG A 1111 -19.72 -23.78 28.74
C ARG A 1111 -19.69 -23.13 30.13
N VAL A 1112 -20.56 -23.52 31.06
CA VAL A 1112 -20.72 -22.86 32.35
C VAL A 1112 -19.42 -22.97 33.15
N GLN A 1113 -18.83 -21.83 33.52
CA GLN A 1113 -17.55 -21.78 34.26
C GLN A 1113 -17.74 -21.57 35.76
N ARG A 1114 -18.82 -20.86 36.14
CA ARG A 1114 -19.13 -20.46 37.51
C ARG A 1114 -20.65 -20.42 37.73
N LEU A 1115 -21.09 -20.87 38.89
CA LEU A 1115 -22.45 -20.68 39.40
C LEU A 1115 -22.42 -19.57 40.45
N VAL A 1116 -23.17 -18.49 40.20
CA VAL A 1116 -23.16 -17.30 41.06
C VAL A 1116 -24.05 -17.55 42.29
N GLN A 1117 -23.72 -16.95 43.43
CA GLN A 1117 -24.55 -16.98 44.62
C GLN A 1117 -26.01 -16.55 44.31
N ARG A 1118 -26.99 -17.40 44.67
CA ARG A 1118 -28.44 -17.25 44.38
C ARG A 1118 -28.85 -17.43 42.91
N SER A 1119 -28.16 -18.26 42.12
CA SER A 1119 -28.62 -18.59 40.77
C SER A 1119 -29.97 -19.33 40.74
N PHE A 1120 -30.23 -20.21 41.71
CA PHE A 1120 -31.47 -21.01 41.83
C PHE A 1120 -32.36 -20.58 43.01
N GLU A 1121 -32.32 -19.30 43.41
CA GLU A 1121 -33.23 -18.75 44.42
C GLU A 1121 -34.70 -18.90 43.94
N ASN A 1122 -35.60 -19.32 44.85
CA ASN A 1122 -37.01 -19.74 44.60
C ASN A 1122 -37.28 -21.09 43.89
N CYS A 1123 -36.29 -21.88 43.47
CA CYS A 1123 -36.53 -23.22 42.90
C CYS A 1123 -36.80 -24.31 43.97
N TYR A 1124 -37.85 -24.13 44.78
CA TYR A 1124 -38.10 -24.96 45.97
C TYR A 1124 -38.55 -26.41 45.69
N TYR A 1125 -38.98 -26.73 44.47
CA TYR A 1125 -39.54 -28.03 44.08
C TYR A 1125 -38.64 -28.81 43.11
N LEU A 1126 -37.39 -28.38 42.92
CA LEU A 1126 -36.47 -29.00 41.96
C LEU A 1126 -36.04 -30.39 42.46
N GLU A 1127 -36.52 -31.44 41.80
CA GLU A 1127 -36.23 -32.85 42.12
C GLU A 1127 -34.93 -33.34 41.44
N GLU A 1128 -34.66 -32.90 40.20
CA GLU A 1128 -33.48 -33.32 39.42
C GLU A 1128 -32.79 -32.15 38.71
N LEU A 1129 -31.45 -32.10 38.83
CA LEU A 1129 -30.58 -31.09 38.23
C LEU A 1129 -29.37 -31.73 37.53
N ILE A 1130 -29.25 -31.53 36.21
CA ILE A 1130 -28.17 -32.10 35.38
C ILE A 1130 -27.24 -30.99 34.87
N LEU A 1131 -25.96 -31.06 35.25
CA LEU A 1131 -24.90 -30.08 34.94
C LEU A 1131 -23.67 -30.72 34.25
N ASP A 1132 -23.84 -31.91 33.69
CA ASP A 1132 -22.78 -32.70 33.06
C ASP A 1132 -22.10 -32.00 31.88
N ASN A 1133 -20.86 -32.36 31.58
CA ASN A 1133 -20.09 -31.88 30.42
C ASN A 1133 -19.96 -30.34 30.34
N ASN A 1134 -19.81 -29.67 31.49
CA ASN A 1134 -19.60 -28.23 31.59
C ASN A 1134 -18.12 -27.90 31.92
N ARG A 1135 -17.82 -26.64 32.29
CA ARG A 1135 -16.47 -26.18 32.67
C ARG A 1135 -16.43 -25.62 34.09
N ILE A 1136 -17.29 -26.11 34.97
CA ILE A 1136 -17.46 -25.55 36.31
C ILE A 1136 -16.15 -25.73 37.08
N ALA A 1137 -15.52 -24.62 37.45
CA ALA A 1137 -14.27 -24.59 38.20
C ALA A 1137 -14.48 -24.27 39.69
N GLU A 1138 -15.43 -23.37 39.98
CA GLU A 1138 -15.78 -22.90 41.32
C GLU A 1138 -17.31 -22.95 41.51
N VAL A 1139 -17.77 -23.56 42.61
CA VAL A 1139 -19.15 -23.49 43.08
C VAL A 1139 -19.18 -22.63 44.34
N GLN A 1140 -19.84 -21.48 44.29
CA GLN A 1140 -19.92 -20.61 45.46
C GLN A 1140 -20.80 -21.23 46.56
N PRO A 1141 -20.48 -21.05 47.87
CA PRO A 1141 -21.16 -21.76 48.97
C PRO A 1141 -22.68 -21.60 49.09
N CYS A 1142 -23.31 -20.65 48.38
CA CYS A 1142 -24.78 -20.49 48.32
C CYS A 1142 -25.31 -20.47 46.87
N GLY A 1143 -24.58 -21.07 45.93
CA GLY A 1143 -25.03 -21.23 44.53
C GLY A 1143 -26.06 -22.35 44.39
N ILE A 1144 -25.73 -23.53 44.93
CA ILE A 1144 -26.57 -24.75 44.90
C ILE A 1144 -27.28 -24.97 46.25
N PHE A 1145 -26.62 -24.66 47.38
CA PHE A 1145 -27.12 -24.86 48.76
C PHE A 1145 -28.34 -24.00 49.17
N LEU A 1146 -28.95 -23.25 48.25
CA LEU A 1146 -30.24 -22.56 48.46
C LEU A 1146 -31.43 -23.29 47.81
N LEU A 1147 -31.18 -24.40 47.11
CA LEU A 1147 -32.23 -25.35 46.75
C LEU A 1147 -32.81 -25.97 48.02
N ASN A 1148 -34.10 -26.28 48.01
CA ASN A 1148 -34.78 -26.90 49.14
C ASN A 1148 -34.36 -28.37 49.25
N ILE A 1149 -33.36 -28.63 50.10
CA ILE A 1149 -32.66 -29.91 50.19
C ILE A 1149 -33.62 -31.09 50.47
N TYR A 1150 -34.78 -30.84 51.08
CA TYR A 1150 -35.82 -31.84 51.33
C TYR A 1150 -36.55 -32.39 50.08
N GLN A 1151 -36.34 -31.83 48.88
CA GLN A 1151 -37.01 -32.27 47.64
C GLN A 1151 -36.07 -32.61 46.47
N THR A 1152 -34.82 -32.15 46.48
CA THR A 1152 -33.86 -32.47 45.41
C THR A 1152 -33.29 -33.88 45.58
N ARG A 1153 -33.79 -34.83 44.79
CA ARG A 1153 -33.37 -36.23 44.81
C ARG A 1153 -32.04 -36.46 44.10
N ARG A 1154 -31.84 -35.85 42.94
CA ARG A 1154 -30.69 -36.15 42.06
C ARG A 1154 -29.96 -34.90 41.57
N ILE A 1155 -28.63 -34.88 41.72
CA ILE A 1155 -27.75 -33.86 41.15
C ILE A 1155 -26.59 -34.54 40.41
N SER A 1156 -26.42 -34.24 39.11
CA SER A 1156 -25.33 -34.77 38.28
C SER A 1156 -24.37 -33.67 37.84
N MET A 1157 -23.07 -33.88 38.06
CA MET A 1157 -21.96 -32.97 37.70
C MET A 1157 -20.76 -33.74 37.12
N LEU A 1158 -21.04 -34.68 36.22
CA LEU A 1158 -20.04 -35.49 35.54
C LEU A 1158 -19.20 -34.63 34.56
N ASN A 1159 -17.93 -34.98 34.36
CA ASN A 1159 -17.04 -34.39 33.36
C ASN A 1159 -16.96 -32.84 33.37
N ASN A 1160 -16.66 -32.28 34.55
CA ASN A 1160 -16.39 -30.87 34.81
C ASN A 1160 -14.90 -30.65 35.22
N VAL A 1161 -14.52 -29.44 35.66
CA VAL A 1161 -13.09 -29.06 35.87
C VAL A 1161 -12.70 -28.93 37.35
N CYS A 1162 -13.62 -28.52 38.23
CA CYS A 1162 -13.57 -28.53 39.71
C CYS A 1162 -12.18 -28.34 40.36
N VAL A 1163 -11.83 -27.08 40.66
CA VAL A 1163 -10.56 -26.70 41.29
C VAL A 1163 -10.81 -25.76 42.47
N ASN A 1164 -10.62 -26.26 43.70
CA ASN A 1164 -10.82 -25.56 44.98
C ASN A 1164 -12.25 -25.06 45.28
N THR A 1165 -13.10 -25.95 45.80
CA THR A 1165 -14.27 -25.55 46.60
C THR A 1165 -13.88 -25.45 48.08
N VAL A 1166 -13.87 -24.24 48.65
CA VAL A 1166 -13.75 -24.05 50.11
C VAL A 1166 -15.16 -23.90 50.68
N LEU A 1167 -15.73 -25.00 51.15
CA LEU A 1167 -16.97 -24.98 51.93
C LEU A 1167 -16.66 -24.61 53.38
N TYR A 1168 -17.19 -23.48 53.83
CA TYR A 1168 -17.24 -23.15 55.25
C TYR A 1168 -18.43 -23.87 55.90
N ASN A 1169 -18.25 -24.34 57.14
CA ASN A 1169 -19.25 -25.07 57.91
C ASN A 1169 -20.64 -24.40 57.90
N TYR A 1170 -21.62 -25.09 57.31
CA TYR A 1170 -23.04 -24.90 57.57
C TYR A 1170 -23.65 -26.28 57.84
N TYR A 1171 -24.57 -26.34 58.82
CA TYR A 1171 -24.85 -27.57 59.59
C TYR A 1171 -26.10 -28.35 59.15
N ASP A 1172 -26.84 -27.86 58.15
CA ASP A 1172 -28.19 -28.35 57.81
C ASP A 1172 -28.29 -28.79 56.34
N SER A 1173 -28.01 -30.07 56.05
CA SER A 1173 -28.09 -30.62 54.68
C SER A 1173 -28.13 -32.16 54.67
N TRP A 1174 -29.27 -32.74 55.03
CA TRP A 1174 -29.46 -34.20 55.11
C TRP A 1174 -30.56 -34.59 54.10
N LEU A 1175 -30.34 -35.69 53.35
CA LEU A 1175 -31.08 -36.17 52.16
C LEU A 1175 -30.72 -35.47 50.82
N ILE A 1176 -29.82 -36.11 50.07
CA ILE A 1176 -29.81 -36.14 48.59
C ILE A 1176 -29.70 -37.64 48.26
N ASP A 1177 -30.56 -38.16 47.39
CA ASP A 1177 -30.65 -39.61 47.13
C ASP A 1177 -29.55 -40.10 46.17
N ASP A 1178 -29.22 -39.30 45.14
CA ASP A 1178 -28.17 -39.61 44.16
C ASP A 1178 -27.31 -38.38 43.82
N LEU A 1179 -25.98 -38.50 43.95
CA LEU A 1179 -25.01 -37.42 43.68
C LEU A 1179 -23.88 -37.91 42.76
N ASP A 1180 -24.02 -37.66 41.46
CA ASP A 1180 -23.14 -38.16 40.41
C ASP A 1180 -21.95 -37.21 40.16
N LEU A 1181 -20.76 -37.58 40.67
CA LEU A 1181 -19.52 -36.78 40.59
C LEU A 1181 -18.34 -37.46 39.87
N PHE A 1182 -18.52 -38.66 39.34
CA PHE A 1182 -17.42 -39.42 38.72
C PHE A 1182 -16.88 -38.77 37.42
N VAL A 1183 -15.66 -39.17 37.03
CA VAL A 1183 -14.98 -38.69 35.80
C VAL A 1183 -14.68 -37.18 35.80
N ASN A 1184 -14.16 -36.65 36.91
CA ASN A 1184 -13.57 -35.31 36.98
C ASN A 1184 -12.02 -35.41 37.08
N PRO A 1185 -11.21 -34.81 36.18
CA PRO A 1185 -9.77 -35.09 36.05
C PRO A 1185 -8.89 -34.67 37.26
N TYR A 1186 -9.42 -33.91 38.21
CA TYR A 1186 -8.72 -33.46 39.42
C TYR A 1186 -9.30 -34.02 40.73
N PHE A 1187 -10.07 -35.12 40.66
CA PHE A 1187 -10.83 -35.74 41.76
C PHE A 1187 -10.11 -35.81 43.11
N ASN A 1188 -8.81 -36.17 43.12
CA ASN A 1188 -7.99 -36.31 44.32
C ASN A 1188 -7.75 -35.02 45.13
N ARG A 1189 -8.11 -33.82 44.62
CA ARG A 1189 -8.10 -32.57 45.40
C ARG A 1189 -9.48 -32.15 45.92
N CYS A 1190 -10.57 -32.68 45.36
CA CYS A 1190 -11.92 -32.44 45.90
C CYS A 1190 -12.22 -33.31 47.13
N TYR A 1191 -11.49 -34.42 47.28
CA TYR A 1191 -11.70 -35.44 48.32
C TYR A 1191 -11.51 -34.96 49.77
N SER A 1192 -10.80 -33.85 50.01
CA SER A 1192 -10.47 -33.41 51.38
C SER A 1192 -11.56 -32.60 52.09
N LEU A 1193 -12.69 -32.27 51.42
CA LEU A 1193 -13.82 -31.58 52.05
C LEU A 1193 -15.06 -32.47 52.31
N PHE A 1194 -15.22 -33.58 51.59
CA PHE A 1194 -16.43 -34.41 51.70
C PHE A 1194 -16.47 -35.34 52.91
N PHE A 1195 -15.35 -35.52 53.63
CA PHE A 1195 -15.30 -36.42 54.79
C PHE A 1195 -16.02 -35.90 56.05
N MET A 1196 -16.53 -34.66 56.06
CA MET A 1196 -17.46 -34.20 57.10
C MET A 1196 -18.92 -34.62 56.84
N PHE A 1197 -19.27 -35.06 55.63
CA PHE A 1197 -20.63 -35.49 55.28
C PHE A 1197 -20.91 -36.96 55.59
N LEU A 1198 -19.87 -37.81 55.67
CA LEU A 1198 -20.01 -39.27 55.73
C LEU A 1198 -19.94 -39.88 57.13
N ASP A 1199 -19.75 -39.08 58.19
CA ASP A 1199 -19.66 -39.59 59.58
C ASP A 1199 -21.03 -39.73 60.29
N GLN A 1200 -22.15 -39.53 59.57
CA GLN A 1200 -23.51 -39.66 60.15
C GLN A 1200 -24.54 -40.44 59.32
N GLN A 1201 -24.15 -41.08 58.22
CA GLN A 1201 -24.99 -42.03 57.47
C GLN A 1201 -24.36 -43.43 57.44
N GLN A 1202 -24.19 -44.02 58.63
CA GLN A 1202 -24.36 -45.47 58.75
C GLN A 1202 -25.86 -45.76 58.68
N THR A 1203 -26.38 -46.10 57.50
CA THR A 1203 -27.22 -47.29 57.22
C THR A 1203 -27.89 -47.20 55.84
N ASN A 1204 -27.74 -48.29 55.07
CA ASN A 1204 -28.24 -48.55 53.71
C ASN A 1204 -27.56 -47.78 52.58
#